data_AF-A0A7V1HZK6-F1
#
_entry.id   AF-A0A7V1HZK6-F1
#
_cell.length_a   1.000
_cell.length_b   1.000
_cell.length_c   1.000
_cell.angle_alpha   90.00
_cell.angle_beta   90.00
_cell.angle_gamma   90.00
#
_symmetry.space_group_name_H-M   'P 1'
#
loop_
_entity.id
_entity.type
_entity.pdbx_description
1 polymer ?
#
loop_
_entity_poly.entity_id
_entity_poly.type
_entity_poly.pdbx_seq_one_letter_code
_entity_poly.pdbx_strand_id
1 'polypeptide(L)'
;MLSHVYHLTWGVEPHSQQRRDKAMKFARSRLANRWHAGGLSQILFILPIALVLLATASLAFAQGGASAAPVDYRDVPYVGSRNVIWILAEVHLLFGGFVLGVPVFAWICDVIGTLTKEERYNKLANDFIGLTLAAFEMTAMLGATFLLFLLALYPKVVNYMTGIFWPTYYVYVMLFGASMVILYLYWSGFQTMKNRKGLHLFIGFLLNLIAVGVMLVPNAWATFQASPVVLPGGMGALEKAWAAMNNPTWGPVNIHRFISNIVLGGFLVGAYSGVRYLGARTQEEREHYDWMGYIGNFIGMFGLLTLPFAGYWLMREVYMYNQQMGITLMGGFLSWLFIIQAVLIGILFLGANYYFWLGLAYRTEGAERYMKPILILLTALLSCFMVWLTPHSLVASIAEARAMGGAHHPLLGLLGVMSAKMTVVNLMILISFVSFLMYWRAGSKPTASWAKVANVLIVILFFVVIVGVIVIGVWGYFVPAIVRINVFSVTQVLAVLTVLLTVTPLVGFMLKGAKSTSKMTFGVMPVRSQLGLIVNAVTIVFTMSLMGYARSASRVHWHIYGVLEDTSPYAFSPALGHAGAMAALATFLFFALVGIILWITISASRSSAFSTQYFFLAPFIFWATTLTGKPVEPSSGPSGQVVEQPKFIGKVAGTICGVLLLFIWISNSVPQMQSLPPKKVAFDVSNLNTKADLVDAGKKLFFGKAQCALCHSLEHTESPRCPVMKGRGAKRTREYILESMMHPKAVIYKQYETAGPGKFYPAQMPVINKPPIGLSDTEMLAVVSFIQSLGGKVTVEPSELKALVAGTGKLIPETATEEATTEEATTETATTEATATEGNGDGN
;
A
#
# COMPACT_ATOMS: atom_id res chain seq x y z
N MET A 1 -7.22 68.62 31.82
CA MET A 1 -5.83 68.53 31.28
C MET A 1 -5.78 68.08 29.82
N LEU A 2 -6.51 67.03 29.39
CA LEU A 2 -6.59 66.60 27.97
C LEU A 2 -7.42 67.49 27.03
N SER A 3 -8.36 68.30 27.54
CA SER A 3 -9.05 69.30 26.70
C SER A 3 -8.23 70.57 26.45
N HIS A 4 -7.23 70.85 27.29
CA HIS A 4 -6.41 72.07 27.19
C HIS A 4 -5.28 71.92 26.16
N VAL A 5 -4.76 70.70 25.95
CA VAL A 5 -3.74 70.40 24.92
C VAL A 5 -4.32 70.44 23.50
N TYR A 6 -5.62 70.20 23.35
CA TYR A 6 -6.28 70.16 22.03
C TYR A 6 -6.58 71.57 21.47
N HIS A 7 -6.86 72.55 22.34
CA HIS A 7 -7.17 73.93 21.92
C HIS A 7 -5.95 74.73 21.42
N LEU A 8 -4.74 74.34 21.84
CA LEU A 8 -3.50 75.04 21.49
C LEU A 8 -2.91 74.66 20.12
N THR A 9 -3.39 73.59 19.48
CA THR A 9 -2.73 73.03 18.28
C THR A 9 -3.54 73.15 16.98
N TRP A 10 -4.86 73.32 17.02
CA TRP A 10 -5.70 73.24 15.80
C TRP A 10 -6.92 74.16 15.85
N GLY A 11 -6.70 75.47 15.88
CA GLY A 11 -7.72 76.52 15.99
C GLY A 11 -8.79 76.55 14.90
N VAL A 12 -9.68 75.55 14.86
CA VAL A 12 -10.91 75.50 14.09
C VAL A 12 -11.93 74.65 14.85
N GLU A 13 -13.05 75.24 15.29
CA GLU A 13 -14.18 74.49 15.82
C GLU A 13 -14.92 73.75 14.69
N PRO A 14 -15.08 72.41 14.76
CA PRO A 14 -15.91 71.70 13.81
C PRO A 14 -17.36 71.70 14.30
N HIS A 15 -18.23 72.42 13.60
CA HIS A 15 -19.68 72.27 13.71
C HIS A 15 -20.10 70.83 13.39
N SER A 16 -20.87 70.23 14.31
CA SER A 16 -21.50 68.90 14.30
C SER A 16 -20.75 67.73 14.99
N GLN A 17 -21.46 67.13 15.94
CA GLN A 17 -21.09 65.97 16.78
C GLN A 17 -20.66 64.74 15.95
N GLN A 18 -21.17 64.63 14.72
CA GLN A 18 -20.90 63.54 13.79
C GLN A 18 -19.43 63.50 13.30
N ARG A 19 -18.72 64.65 13.26
CA ARG A 19 -17.28 64.68 12.91
C ARG A 19 -16.38 64.33 14.10
N ARG A 20 -16.79 64.64 15.33
CA ARG A 20 -16.08 64.21 16.55
C ARG A 20 -16.08 62.69 16.68
N ASP A 21 -17.20 62.03 16.38
CA ASP A 21 -17.30 60.57 16.41
C ASP A 21 -16.49 59.87 15.32
N LYS A 22 -16.39 60.48 14.12
CA LYS A 22 -15.52 59.96 13.04
C LYS A 22 -14.05 60.09 13.38
N ALA A 23 -13.61 61.20 13.98
CA ALA A 23 -12.22 61.40 14.40
C ALA A 23 -11.85 60.45 15.58
N MET A 24 -12.76 60.25 16.54
CA MET A 24 -12.59 59.31 17.65
C MET A 24 -12.57 57.84 17.19
N LYS A 25 -13.39 57.45 16.21
CA LYS A 25 -13.33 56.11 15.60
C LYS A 25 -12.03 55.89 14.81
N PHE A 26 -11.56 56.91 14.10
CA PHE A 26 -10.28 56.83 13.37
C PHE A 26 -9.09 56.70 14.33
N ALA A 27 -9.07 57.49 15.42
CA ALA A 27 -8.03 57.40 16.46
C ALA A 27 -8.07 56.07 17.22
N ARG A 28 -9.27 55.54 17.56
CA ARG A 28 -9.42 54.20 18.16
C ARG A 28 -8.98 53.08 17.20
N SER A 29 -9.23 53.22 15.90
CA SER A 29 -8.79 52.23 14.90
C SER A 29 -7.26 52.19 14.72
N ARG A 30 -6.58 53.34 14.80
CA ARG A 30 -5.11 53.40 14.73
C ARG A 30 -4.43 52.95 16.03
N LEU A 31 -5.04 53.17 17.20
CA LEU A 31 -4.53 52.65 18.48
C LEU A 31 -4.79 51.15 18.65
N ALA A 32 -5.94 50.63 18.18
CA ALA A 32 -6.23 49.20 18.17
C ALA A 32 -5.38 48.43 17.14
N ASN A 33 -5.07 49.03 15.98
CA ASN A 33 -4.18 48.40 14.99
C ASN A 33 -2.69 48.42 15.37
N ARG A 34 -2.27 49.17 16.40
CA ARG A 34 -0.91 49.05 16.96
C ARG A 34 -0.76 47.88 17.94
N TRP A 35 -1.85 47.26 18.37
CA TRP A 35 -1.82 46.05 19.23
C TRP A 35 -1.86 44.73 18.44
N HIS A 36 -2.12 44.77 17.12
CA HIS A 36 -2.08 43.60 16.24
C HIS A 36 -0.88 43.58 15.27
N ALA A 37 0.06 44.51 15.40
CA ALA A 37 1.34 44.49 14.68
C ALA A 37 2.44 44.01 15.63
N GLY A 38 2.60 42.69 15.75
CA GLY A 38 3.63 42.11 16.63
C GLY A 38 3.81 40.61 16.42
N GLY A 39 4.17 40.18 15.21
CA GLY A 39 4.58 38.79 14.96
C GLY A 39 5.74 38.31 15.86
N LEU A 40 6.50 39.24 16.45
CA LEU A 40 7.52 38.93 17.46
C LEU A 40 6.96 38.66 18.87
N SER A 41 5.85 39.29 19.30
CA SER A 41 5.41 39.21 20.70
C SER A 41 4.72 37.89 21.05
N GLN A 42 4.00 37.29 20.11
CA GLN A 42 3.41 35.96 20.28
C GLN A 42 4.48 34.87 20.30
N ILE A 43 5.51 35.00 19.46
CA ILE A 43 6.68 34.12 19.48
C ILE A 43 7.42 34.28 20.82
N LEU A 44 7.63 35.51 21.30
CA LEU A 44 8.28 35.79 22.60
C LEU A 44 7.48 35.30 23.82
N PHE A 45 6.16 35.06 23.71
CA PHE A 45 5.36 34.47 24.78
C PHE A 45 5.29 32.95 24.70
N ILE A 46 5.26 32.37 23.49
CA ILE A 46 5.16 30.93 23.28
C ILE A 46 6.52 30.24 23.44
N LEU A 47 7.62 30.87 22.99
CA LEU A 47 8.98 30.31 23.10
C LEU A 47 9.40 30.01 24.55
N PRO A 48 9.25 30.92 25.54
CA PRO A 48 9.62 30.63 26.92
C PRO A 48 8.70 29.61 27.57
N ILE A 49 7.41 29.56 27.23
CA ILE A 49 6.49 28.52 27.73
C ILE A 49 6.86 27.16 27.12
N ALA A 50 7.16 27.10 25.83
CA ALA A 50 7.64 25.89 25.16
C ALA A 50 9.01 25.45 25.68
N LEU A 51 9.94 26.38 25.92
CA LEU A 51 11.25 26.13 26.53
C LEU A 51 11.12 25.68 27.99
N VAL A 52 10.19 26.24 28.76
CA VAL A 52 9.91 25.78 30.14
C VAL A 52 9.24 24.41 30.11
N LEU A 53 8.32 24.13 29.18
CA LEU A 53 7.75 22.79 29.00
C LEU A 53 8.79 21.77 28.52
N LEU A 54 9.70 22.16 27.63
CA LEU A 54 10.83 21.32 27.18
C LEU A 54 11.88 21.14 28.29
N ALA A 55 12.16 22.17 29.09
CA ALA A 55 13.09 22.12 30.21
C ALA A 55 12.52 21.27 31.36
N THR A 56 11.24 21.44 31.71
CA THR A 56 10.56 20.62 32.72
C THR A 56 10.39 19.18 32.27
N ALA A 57 10.09 18.93 30.99
CA ALA A 57 10.13 17.58 30.43
C ALA A 57 11.55 17.00 30.47
N SER A 58 12.58 17.79 30.14
CA SER A 58 13.97 17.34 30.21
C SER A 58 14.44 17.03 31.63
N LEU A 59 13.96 17.75 32.65
CA LEU A 59 14.22 17.45 34.06
C LEU A 59 13.50 16.16 34.52
N ALA A 60 12.28 15.90 34.01
CA ALA A 60 11.58 14.63 34.23
C ALA A 60 12.26 13.44 33.53
N PHE A 61 12.90 13.66 32.37
CA PHE A 61 13.72 12.65 31.68
C PHE A 61 15.14 12.50 32.27
N ALA A 62 15.72 13.56 32.85
CA ALA A 62 17.05 13.56 33.45
C ALA A 62 17.08 12.93 34.85
N GLN A 63 15.96 12.89 35.58
CA GLN A 63 15.84 12.19 36.86
C GLN A 63 15.81 10.65 36.72
N GLY A 64 15.84 10.10 35.49
CA GLY A 64 15.97 8.65 35.24
C GLY A 64 17.41 8.10 35.29
N GLY A 65 18.36 8.87 35.82
CA GLY A 65 19.76 8.47 35.92
C GLY A 65 20.09 7.69 37.19
N ALA A 66 19.59 6.45 37.31
CA ALA A 66 20.19 5.41 38.17
C ALA A 66 19.60 4.03 37.84
N SER A 67 20.41 3.15 37.22
CA SER A 67 20.28 1.69 37.27
C SER A 67 18.91 1.04 36.99
N ALA A 68 18.10 1.60 36.08
CA ALA A 68 16.96 0.87 35.52
C ALA A 68 17.47 -0.06 34.41
N ALA A 69 17.10 -1.35 34.49
CA ALA A 69 17.34 -2.31 33.40
C ALA A 69 16.86 -1.73 32.05
N PRO A 70 17.52 -2.04 30.92
CA PRO A 70 17.10 -1.53 29.62
C PRO A 70 15.62 -1.88 29.39
N VAL A 71 14.79 -0.83 29.29
CA VAL A 71 13.35 -1.00 29.07
C VAL A 71 13.14 -1.34 27.60
N ASP A 72 12.73 -2.58 27.34
CA ASP A 72 12.51 -3.07 25.99
C ASP A 72 11.34 -2.35 25.28
N TYR A 73 10.24 -2.14 26.00
CA TYR A 73 9.00 -1.53 25.52
C TYR A 73 8.37 -0.64 26.58
N ARG A 74 7.73 0.44 26.15
CA ARG A 74 6.87 1.27 27.01
C ARG A 74 5.45 1.27 26.47
N ASP A 75 4.49 1.38 27.38
CA ASP A 75 3.09 1.43 27.04
C ASP A 75 2.48 2.82 27.29
N VAL A 76 1.40 3.12 26.57
CA VAL A 76 0.59 4.33 26.73
C VAL A 76 -0.75 3.93 27.35
N PRO A 77 -1.06 4.34 28.60
CA PRO A 77 -2.30 3.96 29.25
C PRO A 77 -3.54 4.22 28.39
N TYR A 78 -4.52 3.31 28.44
CA TYR A 78 -5.81 3.34 27.73
C TYR A 78 -5.77 3.21 26.20
N VAL A 79 -4.75 3.75 25.53
CA VAL A 79 -4.66 3.76 24.06
C VAL A 79 -3.82 2.59 23.54
N GLY A 80 -2.74 2.26 24.25
CA GLY A 80 -1.76 1.27 23.88
C GLY A 80 -0.71 1.78 22.91
N SER A 81 0.57 1.48 23.18
CA SER A 81 1.70 1.98 22.40
C SER A 81 1.65 1.57 20.91
N ARG A 82 1.15 0.36 20.61
CA ARG A 82 0.97 -0.11 19.22
C ARG A 82 0.01 0.78 18.43
N ASN A 83 -1.11 1.17 19.03
CA ASN A 83 -2.13 1.96 18.33
C ASN A 83 -1.67 3.39 18.08
N VAL A 84 -0.92 3.98 19.02
CA VAL A 84 -0.29 5.30 18.85
C VAL A 84 0.70 5.26 17.67
N ILE A 85 1.60 4.28 17.67
CA ILE A 85 2.57 4.10 16.59
C ILE A 85 1.89 3.84 15.24
N TRP A 86 0.82 3.03 15.21
CA TRP A 86 0.05 2.78 14.00
C TRP A 86 -0.49 4.07 13.41
N ILE A 87 -1.23 4.87 14.17
CA ILE A 87 -1.83 6.11 13.65
C ILE A 87 -0.75 7.10 13.19
N LEU A 88 0.31 7.30 13.97
CA LEU A 88 1.39 8.22 13.59
C LEU A 88 2.10 7.76 12.31
N ALA A 89 2.46 6.47 12.21
CA ALA A 89 3.12 5.91 11.05
C ALA A 89 2.22 6.01 9.80
N GLU A 90 0.94 5.70 9.93
CA GLU A 90 0.00 5.68 8.81
C GLU A 90 -0.28 7.09 8.29
N VAL A 91 -0.59 8.04 9.17
CA VAL A 91 -0.85 9.43 8.76
C VAL A 91 0.42 10.06 8.16
N HIS A 92 1.61 9.79 8.71
CA HIS A 92 2.87 10.19 8.10
C HIS A 92 3.05 9.58 6.70
N LEU A 93 2.76 8.28 6.53
CA LEU A 93 2.89 7.58 5.25
C LEU A 93 1.95 8.16 4.18
N LEU A 94 0.70 8.51 4.56
CA LEU A 94 -0.26 9.13 3.64
C LEU A 94 0.21 10.50 3.14
N PHE A 95 0.69 11.35 4.05
CA PHE A 95 1.28 12.64 3.69
C PHE A 95 2.56 12.50 2.86
N GLY A 96 3.45 11.57 3.23
CA GLY A 96 4.65 11.25 2.47
C GLY A 96 4.33 10.75 1.07
N GLY A 97 3.32 9.89 0.91
CA GLY A 97 2.87 9.43 -0.40
C GLY A 97 2.35 10.56 -1.28
N PHE A 98 1.60 11.50 -0.72
CA PHE A 98 1.13 12.70 -1.43
C PHE A 98 2.31 13.59 -1.88
N VAL A 99 3.22 13.91 -0.97
CA VAL A 99 4.38 14.79 -1.24
C VAL A 99 5.35 14.17 -2.24
N LEU A 100 5.45 12.85 -2.31
CA LEU A 100 6.28 12.15 -3.30
C LEU A 100 5.58 11.97 -4.65
N GLY A 101 4.25 11.82 -4.66
CA GLY A 101 3.47 11.56 -5.88
C GLY A 101 3.18 12.80 -6.71
N VAL A 102 2.80 13.90 -6.06
CA VAL A 102 2.36 15.14 -6.74
C VAL A 102 3.43 15.80 -7.62
N PRO A 103 4.70 15.91 -7.17
CA PRO A 103 5.77 16.52 -7.97
C PRO A 103 6.02 15.84 -9.32
N VAL A 104 5.76 14.53 -9.44
CA VAL A 104 5.99 13.77 -10.68
C VAL A 104 5.13 14.35 -11.80
N PHE A 105 3.84 14.48 -11.54
CA PHE A 105 2.91 14.97 -12.55
C PHE A 105 2.85 16.50 -12.64
N ALA A 106 3.23 17.22 -11.59
CA ALA A 106 3.47 18.65 -11.69
C ALA A 106 4.59 18.96 -12.68
N TRP A 107 5.70 18.22 -12.59
CA TRP A 107 6.79 18.32 -13.54
C TRP A 107 6.38 17.92 -14.96
N ILE A 108 5.60 16.85 -15.14
CA ILE A 108 5.05 16.48 -16.46
C ILE A 108 4.16 17.61 -17.02
N CYS A 109 3.31 18.23 -16.21
CA CYS A 109 2.49 19.36 -16.65
C CYS A 109 3.34 20.56 -17.05
N ASP A 110 4.41 20.86 -16.31
CA ASP A 110 5.34 21.95 -16.62
C ASP A 110 6.12 21.71 -17.93
N VAL A 111 6.56 20.47 -18.16
CA VAL A 111 7.16 20.04 -19.44
C VAL A 111 6.16 20.21 -20.58
N ILE A 112 4.92 19.72 -20.42
CA ILE A 112 3.88 19.85 -21.45
C ILE A 112 3.59 21.32 -21.73
N GLY A 113 3.36 22.13 -20.69
CA GLY A 113 3.07 23.57 -20.84
C GLY A 113 4.20 24.34 -21.49
N THR A 114 5.46 23.96 -21.23
CA THR A 114 6.63 24.54 -21.90
C THR A 114 6.73 24.12 -23.37
N LEU A 115 6.46 22.84 -23.69
CA LEU A 115 6.53 22.33 -25.07
C LEU A 115 5.36 22.79 -25.95
N THR A 116 4.15 22.83 -25.41
CA THR A 116 2.94 23.21 -26.14
C THR A 116 2.66 24.71 -26.10
N LYS A 117 3.35 25.45 -25.23
CA LYS A 117 3.12 26.88 -24.93
C LYS A 117 1.70 27.16 -24.39
N GLU A 118 1.06 26.15 -23.81
CA GLU A 118 -0.25 26.29 -23.19
C GLU A 118 -0.13 26.63 -21.70
N GLU A 119 -0.40 27.90 -21.36
CA GLU A 119 -0.18 28.42 -20.00
C GLU A 119 -1.04 27.74 -18.92
N ARG A 120 -2.18 27.14 -19.29
CA ARG A 120 -3.01 26.38 -18.36
C ARG A 120 -2.27 25.22 -17.67
N TYR A 121 -1.32 24.58 -18.36
CA TYR A 121 -0.53 23.50 -17.77
C TYR A 121 0.56 24.03 -16.82
N ASN A 122 1.17 25.18 -17.15
CA ASN A 122 2.14 25.85 -16.26
C ASN A 122 1.46 26.31 -14.96
N LYS A 123 0.25 26.90 -15.08
CA LYS A 123 -0.58 27.27 -13.92
C LYS A 123 -0.93 26.05 -13.07
N LEU A 124 -1.35 24.96 -13.71
CA LEU A 124 -1.68 23.71 -13.03
C LEU A 124 -0.46 23.11 -12.29
N ALA A 125 0.71 23.12 -12.91
CA ALA A 125 1.94 22.66 -12.28
C ALA A 125 2.30 23.50 -11.04
N ASN A 126 2.19 24.82 -11.14
CA ASN A 126 2.40 25.73 -10.01
C ASN A 126 1.40 25.47 -8.87
N ASP A 127 0.12 25.26 -9.19
CA ASP A 127 -0.91 24.92 -8.20
C ASP A 127 -0.58 23.59 -7.47
N PHE A 128 -0.13 22.56 -8.20
CA PHE A 128 0.27 21.26 -7.63
C PHE A 128 1.48 21.37 -6.71
N ILE A 129 2.51 22.14 -7.10
CA ILE A 129 3.69 22.36 -6.25
C ILE A 129 3.35 23.21 -5.03
N GLY A 130 2.47 24.20 -5.17
CA GLY A 130 1.95 24.96 -4.02
C GLY A 130 1.25 24.07 -2.99
N LEU A 131 0.42 23.11 -3.44
CA LEU A 131 -0.20 22.11 -2.56
C LEU A 131 0.83 21.19 -1.90
N THR A 132 1.87 20.79 -2.65
CA THR A 132 2.95 19.96 -2.14
C THR A 132 3.72 20.66 -1.03
N LEU A 133 4.02 21.96 -1.20
CA LEU A 133 4.74 22.76 -0.21
C LEU A 133 3.98 22.82 1.12
N ALA A 134 2.66 23.06 1.07
CA ALA A 134 1.82 23.09 2.26
C ALA A 134 1.75 21.74 2.99
N ALA A 135 1.81 20.63 2.25
CA ALA A 135 1.80 19.28 2.82
C ALA A 135 3.20 18.82 3.32
N PHE A 136 4.28 19.38 2.78
CA PHE A 136 5.66 18.97 3.10
C PHE A 136 5.98 19.21 4.58
N GLU A 137 5.64 20.39 5.11
CA GLU A 137 5.87 20.72 6.53
C GLU A 137 5.11 19.78 7.46
N MET A 138 3.84 19.48 7.13
CA MET A 138 3.03 18.54 7.90
C MET A 138 3.66 17.14 7.89
N THR A 139 4.17 16.71 6.73
CA THR A 139 4.87 15.42 6.57
C THR A 139 6.09 15.35 7.47
N ALA A 140 6.91 16.41 7.51
CA ALA A 140 8.10 16.50 8.32
C ALA A 140 7.79 16.44 9.82
N MET A 141 6.80 17.22 10.27
CA MET A 141 6.35 17.22 11.66
C MET A 141 5.86 15.83 12.09
N LEU A 142 4.99 15.20 11.29
CA LEU A 142 4.48 13.85 11.57
C LEU A 142 5.60 12.82 11.60
N GLY A 143 6.61 12.94 10.72
CA GLY A 143 7.76 12.05 10.68
C GLY A 143 8.65 12.20 11.91
N ALA A 144 8.93 13.42 12.34
CA ALA A 144 9.67 13.70 13.57
C ALA A 144 8.91 13.20 14.81
N THR A 145 7.60 13.47 14.90
CA THR A 145 6.75 12.94 15.98
C THR A 145 6.77 11.41 15.99
N PHE A 146 6.59 10.76 14.83
CA PHE A 146 6.65 9.31 14.73
C PHE A 146 7.98 8.74 15.22
N LEU A 147 9.12 9.33 14.81
CA LEU A 147 10.45 8.91 15.27
C LEU A 147 10.62 9.06 16.78
N LEU A 148 10.21 10.21 17.36
CA LEU A 148 10.30 10.45 18.80
C LEU A 148 9.47 9.43 19.60
N PHE A 149 8.26 9.11 19.13
CA PHE A 149 7.43 8.08 19.76
C PHE A 149 8.01 6.68 19.58
N LEU A 150 8.63 6.35 18.44
CA LEU A 150 9.33 5.06 18.27
C LEU A 150 10.51 4.93 19.25
N LEU A 151 11.32 5.98 19.39
CA LEU A 151 12.44 6.03 20.35
C LEU A 151 11.94 5.86 21.79
N ALA A 152 10.81 6.47 22.14
CA ALA A 152 10.26 6.40 23.47
C ALA A 152 9.57 5.07 23.79
N LEU A 153 8.81 4.50 22.84
CA LEU A 153 7.90 3.37 23.08
C LEU A 153 8.50 2.01 22.67
N TYR A 154 9.38 1.98 21.67
CA TYR A 154 10.02 0.76 21.15
C TYR A 154 11.57 0.84 21.14
N PRO A 155 12.25 1.17 22.27
CA PRO A 155 13.71 1.25 22.31
C PRO A 155 14.43 0.02 21.76
N LYS A 156 13.94 -1.19 22.08
CA LYS A 156 14.54 -2.45 21.61
C LYS A 156 14.63 -2.53 20.08
N VAL A 157 13.52 -2.20 19.41
CA VAL A 157 13.43 -2.26 17.94
C VAL A 157 14.31 -1.19 17.31
N VAL A 158 14.28 0.03 17.83
CA VAL A 158 15.09 1.14 17.30
C VAL A 158 16.59 0.88 17.47
N ASN A 159 17.01 0.34 18.62
CA ASN A 159 18.40 -0.02 18.87
C ASN A 159 18.87 -1.11 17.90
N TYR A 160 18.06 -2.16 17.70
CA TYR A 160 18.37 -3.22 16.75
C TYR A 160 18.53 -2.68 15.32
N MET A 161 17.57 -1.88 14.85
CA MET A 161 17.60 -1.29 13.51
C MET A 161 18.80 -0.34 13.34
N THR A 162 19.12 0.45 14.36
CA THR A 162 20.27 1.38 14.34
C THR A 162 21.60 0.65 14.26
N GLY A 163 21.74 -0.48 14.93
CA GLY A 163 22.94 -1.34 14.83
C GLY A 163 23.19 -1.95 13.45
N ILE A 164 22.25 -1.77 12.51
CA ILE A 164 22.36 -2.20 11.11
C ILE A 164 22.42 -0.99 10.17
N PHE A 165 21.49 -0.05 10.33
CA PHE A 165 21.17 0.97 9.33
C PHE A 165 21.72 2.36 9.61
N TRP A 166 22.48 2.58 10.69
CA TRP A 166 22.98 3.92 11.03
C TRP A 166 23.66 4.68 9.87
N PRO A 167 24.42 4.04 8.94
CA PRO A 167 25.02 4.80 7.82
C PRO A 167 23.95 5.38 6.88
N THR A 168 22.83 4.67 6.72
CA THR A 168 21.71 5.10 5.86
C THR A 168 20.95 6.27 6.46
N TYR A 169 21.05 6.52 7.77
CA TYR A 169 20.38 7.66 8.41
C TYR A 169 20.98 8.99 7.92
N TYR A 170 22.31 9.07 7.77
CA TYR A 170 22.97 10.24 7.20
C TYR A 170 22.54 10.47 5.75
N VAL A 171 22.49 9.39 4.95
CA VAL A 171 22.00 9.46 3.56
C VAL A 171 20.57 9.98 3.51
N TYR A 172 19.69 9.46 4.37
CA TYR A 172 18.31 9.90 4.45
C TYR A 172 18.17 11.38 4.82
N VAL A 173 18.90 11.85 5.84
CA VAL A 173 18.87 13.26 6.27
C VAL A 173 19.37 14.18 5.15
N MET A 174 20.43 13.81 4.44
CA MET A 174 20.93 14.58 3.30
C MET A 174 19.92 14.63 2.15
N LEU A 175 19.32 13.50 1.76
CA LEU A 175 18.31 13.44 0.72
C LEU A 175 17.07 14.25 1.10
N PHE A 176 16.62 14.15 2.35
CA PHE A 176 15.48 14.91 2.86
C PHE A 176 15.76 16.42 2.83
N GLY A 177 16.90 16.88 3.34
CA GLY A 177 17.31 18.28 3.29
C GLY A 177 17.44 18.80 1.87
N ALA A 178 18.06 18.03 0.97
CA ALA A 178 18.15 18.36 -0.44
C ALA A 178 16.76 18.47 -1.10
N SER A 179 15.85 17.53 -0.82
CA SER A 179 14.49 17.55 -1.35
C SER A 179 13.73 18.82 -0.96
N MET A 180 13.91 19.31 0.27
CA MET A 180 13.29 20.55 0.75
C MET A 180 13.81 21.78 0.01
N VAL A 181 15.14 21.90 -0.13
CA VAL A 181 15.78 23.02 -0.85
C VAL A 181 15.34 23.02 -2.32
N ILE A 182 15.41 21.87 -2.98
CA ILE A 182 15.05 21.74 -4.39
C ILE A 182 13.56 22.01 -4.61
N LEU A 183 12.68 21.53 -3.70
CA LEU A 183 11.24 21.82 -3.77
C LEU A 183 10.98 23.34 -3.72
N TYR A 184 11.63 24.06 -2.80
CA TYR A 184 11.48 25.51 -2.69
C TYR A 184 12.03 26.25 -3.92
N LEU A 185 13.19 25.81 -4.45
CA LEU A 185 13.75 26.35 -5.69
C LEU A 185 12.83 26.09 -6.90
N TYR A 186 12.21 24.91 -6.96
CA TYR A 186 11.27 24.57 -8.04
C TYR A 186 9.99 25.43 -7.95
N TRP A 187 9.44 25.55 -6.74
CA TRP A 187 8.25 26.37 -6.47
C TRP A 187 8.47 27.85 -6.76
N SER A 188 9.51 28.46 -6.17
CA SER A 188 9.85 29.87 -6.44
C SER A 188 10.25 30.11 -7.90
N GLY A 189 10.79 29.08 -8.54
CA GLY A 189 11.19 29.05 -9.94
C GLY A 189 10.11 29.40 -10.95
N PHE A 190 8.84 29.11 -10.63
CA PHE A 190 7.71 29.51 -11.48
C PHE A 190 7.64 31.04 -11.68
N GLN A 191 8.13 31.82 -10.71
CA GLN A 191 8.22 33.28 -10.81
C GLN A 191 9.62 33.78 -11.15
N THR A 192 10.66 33.25 -10.49
CA THR A 192 12.03 33.76 -10.58
C THR A 192 12.79 33.27 -11.82
N MET A 193 12.42 32.11 -12.38
CA MET A 193 13.10 31.46 -13.52
C MET A 193 12.26 31.47 -14.81
N LYS A 194 11.34 32.44 -14.97
CA LYS A 194 10.49 32.57 -16.18
C LYS A 194 11.29 32.56 -17.49
N ASN A 195 12.45 33.21 -17.51
CA ASN A 195 13.33 33.31 -18.67
C ASN A 195 14.37 32.18 -18.77
N ARG A 196 14.43 31.28 -17.77
CA ARG A 196 15.37 30.15 -17.68
C ARG A 196 14.61 28.82 -17.56
N LYS A 197 13.69 28.57 -18.50
CA LYS A 197 12.80 27.40 -18.47
C LYS A 197 13.54 26.05 -18.42
N GLY A 198 14.64 25.90 -19.15
CA GLY A 198 15.45 24.67 -19.10
C GLY A 198 15.99 24.37 -17.70
N LEU A 199 16.44 25.39 -16.97
CA LEU A 199 16.91 25.24 -15.59
C LEU A 199 15.76 24.89 -14.64
N HIS A 200 14.61 25.55 -14.78
CA HIS A 200 13.42 25.28 -13.96
C HIS A 200 12.91 23.85 -14.14
N LEU A 201 12.85 23.36 -15.39
CA LEU A 201 12.51 21.97 -15.70
C LEU A 201 13.56 20.98 -15.16
N PHE A 202 14.85 21.30 -15.23
CA PHE A 202 15.89 20.46 -14.66
C PHE A 202 15.78 20.34 -13.15
N ILE A 203 15.47 21.44 -12.45
CA ILE A 203 15.24 21.43 -10.99
C ILE A 203 14.02 20.57 -10.64
N GLY A 204 12.93 20.67 -11.41
CA GLY A 204 11.76 19.79 -11.22
C GLY A 204 12.06 18.31 -11.47
N PHE A 205 12.91 17.99 -12.46
CA PHE A 205 13.40 16.63 -12.66
C PHE A 205 14.25 16.14 -11.49
N LEU A 206 15.19 16.98 -11.03
CA LEU A 206 16.07 16.68 -9.90
C LEU A 206 15.28 16.46 -8.61
N LEU A 207 14.22 17.24 -8.37
CA LEU A 207 13.30 17.05 -7.25
C LEU A 207 12.75 15.63 -7.23
N ASN A 208 12.24 15.16 -8.37
CA ASN A 208 11.67 13.83 -8.51
C ASN A 208 12.73 12.72 -8.32
N LEU A 209 13.94 12.93 -8.86
CA LEU A 209 15.05 11.98 -8.69
C LEU A 209 15.45 11.83 -7.22
N ILE A 210 15.60 12.95 -6.49
CA ILE A 210 15.93 12.93 -5.06
C ILE A 210 14.77 12.38 -4.24
N ALA A 211 13.52 12.71 -4.58
CA ALA A 211 12.33 12.20 -3.91
C ALA A 211 12.22 10.66 -4.00
N VAL A 212 12.60 10.06 -5.14
CA VAL A 212 12.73 8.61 -5.25
C VAL A 212 13.74 8.09 -4.22
N GLY A 213 14.92 8.71 -4.09
CA GLY A 213 15.90 8.37 -3.06
C GLY A 213 15.35 8.44 -1.63
N VAL A 214 14.62 9.51 -1.29
CA VAL A 214 13.93 9.68 0.01
C VAL A 214 12.95 8.55 0.28
N MET A 215 12.32 7.98 -0.75
CA MET A 215 11.43 6.83 -0.62
C MET A 215 12.20 5.50 -0.49
N LEU A 216 13.26 5.30 -1.27
CA LEU A 216 14.03 4.05 -1.32
C LEU A 216 14.61 3.68 0.06
N VAL A 217 15.13 4.66 0.80
CA VAL A 217 15.84 4.43 2.06
C VAL A 217 14.92 3.92 3.19
N PRO A 218 13.81 4.59 3.56
CA PRO A 218 12.89 4.07 4.56
C PRO A 218 12.20 2.77 4.13
N ASN A 219 12.01 2.57 2.82
CA ASN A 219 11.53 1.29 2.30
C ASN A 219 12.50 0.16 2.61
N ALA A 220 13.81 0.40 2.62
CA ALA A 220 14.79 -0.60 3.06
C ALA A 220 14.52 -1.04 4.51
N TRP A 221 14.29 -0.07 5.41
CA TRP A 221 14.04 -0.35 6.83
C TRP A 221 12.73 -1.11 7.04
N ALA A 222 11.68 -0.77 6.29
CA ALA A 222 10.38 -1.42 6.36
C ALA A 222 10.37 -2.82 5.72
N THR A 223 11.09 -3.00 4.61
CA THR A 223 11.16 -4.28 3.90
C THR A 223 12.09 -5.28 4.59
N PHE A 224 13.21 -4.83 5.17
CA PHE A 224 14.07 -5.68 6.00
C PHE A 224 13.32 -6.26 7.20
N GLN A 225 12.41 -5.47 7.75
CA GLN A 225 11.50 -5.87 8.82
C GLN A 225 10.56 -7.03 8.40
N ALA A 226 10.14 -7.09 7.13
CA ALA A 226 9.23 -8.11 6.61
C ALA A 226 9.98 -9.32 6.00
N SER A 227 11.08 -9.07 5.31
CA SER A 227 11.90 -10.09 4.65
C SER A 227 13.39 -9.88 4.98
N PRO A 228 13.81 -10.10 6.24
CA PRO A 228 15.21 -9.92 6.61
C PRO A 228 16.12 -10.91 5.88
N VAL A 229 17.37 -10.51 5.73
CA VAL A 229 18.45 -11.36 5.20
C VAL A 229 19.44 -11.71 6.31
N VAL A 230 20.21 -12.78 6.10
CA VAL A 230 21.28 -13.17 7.02
C VAL A 230 22.41 -12.15 6.95
N LEU A 231 22.83 -11.66 8.11
CA LEU A 231 23.95 -10.71 8.25
C LEU A 231 25.10 -11.41 8.99
N PRO A 232 26.16 -11.88 8.30
CA PRO A 232 27.31 -12.49 8.94
C PRO A 232 28.01 -11.58 9.94
N GLY A 233 28.65 -12.17 10.95
CA GLY A 233 29.49 -11.44 11.90
C GLY A 233 30.74 -10.85 11.23
N GLY A 234 31.28 -9.76 11.78
CA GLY A 234 32.52 -9.12 11.30
C GLY A 234 32.37 -8.20 10.08
N MET A 235 31.17 -8.08 9.53
CA MET A 235 30.88 -7.20 8.39
C MET A 235 31.06 -5.71 8.73
N GLY A 236 31.64 -4.93 7.81
CA GLY A 236 31.74 -3.48 7.94
C GLY A 236 30.37 -2.80 7.97
N ALA A 237 30.25 -1.62 8.60
CA ALA A 237 28.95 -0.96 8.79
C ALA A 237 28.19 -0.68 7.47
N LEU A 238 28.89 -0.23 6.42
CA LEU A 238 28.29 0.05 5.11
C LEU A 238 27.86 -1.23 4.39
N GLU A 239 28.70 -2.27 4.46
CA GLU A 239 28.40 -3.58 3.88
C GLU A 239 27.18 -4.21 4.56
N LYS A 240 27.09 -4.10 5.88
CA LYS A 240 25.95 -4.57 6.69
C LYS A 240 24.66 -3.85 6.34
N ALA A 241 24.71 -2.53 6.22
CA ALA A 241 23.56 -1.73 5.80
C ALA A 241 23.11 -2.07 4.36
N TRP A 242 24.06 -2.24 3.44
CA TRP A 242 23.77 -2.60 2.04
C TRP A 242 23.15 -3.99 1.93
N ALA A 243 23.73 -5.00 2.59
CA ALA A 243 23.20 -6.35 2.63
C ALA A 243 21.77 -6.37 3.18
N ALA A 244 21.51 -5.67 4.29
CA ALA A 244 20.18 -5.57 4.88
C ALA A 244 19.16 -4.85 3.98
N MET A 245 19.61 -3.83 3.25
CA MET A 245 18.76 -3.10 2.30
C MET A 245 18.39 -3.96 1.07
N ASN A 246 19.34 -4.74 0.54
CA ASN A 246 19.14 -5.56 -0.65
C ASN A 246 18.37 -6.85 -0.35
N ASN A 247 17.22 -6.70 0.29
CA ASN A 247 16.32 -7.80 0.60
C ASN A 247 15.30 -8.04 -0.54
N PRO A 248 14.70 -9.25 -0.64
CA PRO A 248 13.89 -9.64 -1.79
C PRO A 248 12.68 -8.75 -2.09
N THR A 249 12.11 -8.12 -1.06
CA THR A 249 10.89 -7.30 -1.23
C THR A 249 11.19 -5.81 -1.46
N TRP A 250 12.44 -5.36 -1.29
CA TRP A 250 12.81 -3.94 -1.40
C TRP A 250 12.49 -3.35 -2.77
N GLY A 251 13.02 -3.92 -3.85
CA GLY A 251 12.74 -3.48 -5.23
C GLY A 251 11.24 -3.46 -5.57
N PRO A 252 10.51 -4.58 -5.40
CA PRO A 252 9.07 -4.64 -5.65
C PRO A 252 8.25 -3.64 -4.82
N VAL A 253 8.56 -3.45 -3.53
CA VAL A 253 7.87 -2.45 -2.69
C VAL A 253 8.11 -1.03 -3.21
N ASN A 254 9.33 -0.70 -3.64
CA ASN A 254 9.65 0.61 -4.19
C ASN A 254 8.82 0.92 -5.44
N ILE A 255 8.69 -0.05 -6.36
CA ILE A 255 7.88 0.11 -7.57
C ILE A 255 6.39 0.23 -7.23
N HIS A 256 5.89 -0.64 -6.35
CA HIS A 256 4.51 -0.58 -5.90
C HIS A 256 4.18 0.76 -5.23
N ARG A 257 5.04 1.25 -4.33
CA ARG A 257 4.85 2.53 -3.64
C ARG A 257 4.96 3.72 -4.58
N PHE A 258 5.91 3.71 -5.53
CA PHE A 258 6.03 4.78 -6.52
C PHE A 258 4.72 4.95 -7.31
N ILE A 259 4.19 3.84 -7.86
CA ILE A 259 2.93 3.86 -8.60
C ILE A 259 1.76 4.22 -7.69
N SER A 260 1.69 3.64 -6.48
CA SER A 260 0.63 3.94 -5.50
C SER A 260 0.62 5.42 -5.09
N ASN A 261 1.78 6.07 -4.97
CA ASN A 261 1.88 7.49 -4.66
C ASN A 261 1.32 8.36 -5.80
N ILE A 262 1.52 7.95 -7.05
CA ILE A 262 0.90 8.62 -8.22
C ILE A 262 -0.62 8.48 -8.17
N VAL A 263 -1.15 7.28 -7.87
CA VAL A 263 -2.59 7.06 -7.72
C VAL A 263 -3.18 7.93 -6.62
N LEU A 264 -2.53 7.92 -5.45
CA LEU A 264 -2.91 8.74 -4.31
C LEU A 264 -2.91 10.23 -4.66
N GLY A 265 -1.81 10.74 -5.22
CA GLY A 265 -1.68 12.14 -5.61
C GLY A 265 -2.74 12.57 -6.62
N GLY A 266 -2.98 11.76 -7.66
CA GLY A 266 -3.99 12.04 -8.69
C GLY A 266 -5.41 12.12 -8.11
N PHE A 267 -5.82 11.13 -7.32
CA PHE A 267 -7.16 11.16 -6.71
C PHE A 267 -7.31 12.25 -5.64
N LEU A 268 -6.27 12.56 -4.87
CA LEU A 268 -6.32 13.66 -3.89
C LEU A 268 -6.42 15.03 -4.56
N VAL A 269 -5.66 15.26 -5.64
CA VAL A 269 -5.81 16.44 -6.48
C VAL A 269 -7.22 16.51 -7.08
N GLY A 270 -7.74 15.36 -7.54
CA GLY A 270 -9.13 15.21 -7.97
C GLY A 270 -10.12 15.67 -6.91
N ALA A 271 -10.04 15.14 -5.69
CA ALA A 271 -10.92 15.53 -4.60
C ALA A 271 -10.76 17.00 -4.20
N TYR A 272 -9.53 17.51 -4.13
CA TYR A 272 -9.26 18.94 -3.89
C TYR A 272 -10.00 19.80 -4.91
N SER A 273 -9.83 19.48 -6.20
CA SER A 273 -10.49 20.21 -7.27
C SER A 273 -12.01 20.10 -7.20
N GLY A 274 -12.55 18.93 -6.80
CA GLY A 274 -13.98 18.73 -6.59
C GLY A 274 -14.53 19.60 -5.47
N VAL A 275 -13.81 19.70 -4.34
CA VAL A 275 -14.19 20.60 -3.23
C VAL A 275 -14.15 22.06 -3.68
N ARG A 276 -13.10 22.47 -4.39
CA ARG A 276 -12.95 23.83 -4.91
C ARG A 276 -13.98 24.18 -5.98
N TYR A 277 -14.34 23.22 -6.84
CA TYR A 277 -15.38 23.36 -7.85
C TYR A 277 -16.75 23.62 -7.21
N LEU A 278 -17.07 22.92 -6.12
CA LEU A 278 -18.34 23.10 -5.40
C LEU A 278 -18.42 24.45 -4.67
N GLY A 279 -17.28 25.02 -4.30
CA GLY A 279 -17.15 26.35 -3.68
C GLY A 279 -16.79 27.48 -4.66
N ALA A 280 -16.72 27.21 -5.97
CA ALA A 280 -16.36 28.21 -6.97
C ALA A 280 -17.44 29.27 -7.10
N ARG A 281 -17.04 30.55 -7.18
CA ARG A 281 -17.96 31.70 -7.26
C ARG A 281 -18.10 32.25 -8.68
N THR A 282 -17.09 32.03 -9.49
CA THR A 282 -17.06 32.46 -10.89
C THR A 282 -17.06 31.26 -11.82
N GLN A 283 -17.54 31.48 -13.05
CA GLN A 283 -17.49 30.45 -14.08
C GLN A 283 -16.04 30.07 -14.44
N GLU A 284 -15.11 31.02 -14.41
CA GLU A 284 -13.68 30.79 -14.65
C GLU A 284 -13.06 29.86 -13.58
N GLU A 285 -13.35 30.09 -12.29
CA GLU A 285 -12.92 29.19 -11.21
C GLU A 285 -13.48 27.79 -11.42
N ARG A 286 -14.76 27.71 -11.80
CA ARG A 286 -15.46 26.45 -12.04
C ARG A 286 -14.83 25.67 -13.20
N GLU A 287 -14.48 26.35 -14.29
CA GLU A 287 -13.76 25.77 -15.43
C GLU A 287 -12.36 25.28 -15.05
N HIS A 288 -11.61 26.09 -14.29
CA HIS A 288 -10.27 25.72 -13.82
C HIS A 288 -10.28 24.47 -12.95
N TYR A 289 -11.16 24.41 -11.94
CA TYR A 289 -11.24 23.24 -11.07
C TYR A 289 -11.85 22.02 -11.75
N ASP A 290 -12.71 22.22 -12.74
CA ASP A 290 -13.20 21.11 -13.56
C ASP A 290 -12.08 20.45 -14.37
N TRP A 291 -11.23 21.29 -14.98
CA TRP A 291 -10.04 20.84 -15.70
C TRP A 291 -9.04 20.16 -14.77
N MET A 292 -8.75 20.77 -13.61
CA MET A 292 -7.88 20.19 -12.58
C MET A 292 -8.39 18.82 -12.12
N GLY A 293 -9.70 18.66 -11.92
CA GLY A 293 -10.31 17.39 -11.54
C GLY A 293 -10.24 16.32 -12.61
N TYR A 294 -10.38 16.73 -13.87
CA TYR A 294 -10.14 15.85 -15.01
C TYR A 294 -8.69 15.35 -15.03
N ILE A 295 -7.71 16.23 -14.89
CA ILE A 295 -6.29 15.86 -14.87
C ILE A 295 -5.97 14.98 -13.66
N GLY A 296 -6.47 15.31 -12.47
CA GLY A 296 -6.30 14.49 -11.26
C GLY A 296 -6.88 13.08 -11.42
N ASN A 297 -8.13 12.97 -11.90
CA ASN A 297 -8.74 11.66 -12.16
C ASN A 297 -7.99 10.88 -13.25
N PHE A 298 -7.49 11.56 -14.29
CA PHE A 298 -6.67 10.94 -15.33
C PHE A 298 -5.37 10.37 -14.78
N ILE A 299 -4.62 11.14 -14.00
CA ILE A 299 -3.37 10.67 -13.36
C ILE A 299 -3.65 9.51 -12.41
N GLY A 300 -4.68 9.65 -11.56
CA GLY A 300 -5.09 8.60 -10.62
C GLY A 300 -5.47 7.31 -11.35
N MET A 301 -6.24 7.43 -12.42
CA MET A 301 -6.62 6.30 -13.28
C MET A 301 -5.40 5.65 -13.92
N PHE A 302 -4.50 6.41 -14.52
CA PHE A 302 -3.35 5.86 -15.23
C PHE A 302 -2.40 5.09 -14.29
N GLY A 303 -2.15 5.63 -13.09
CA GLY A 303 -1.45 4.88 -12.05
C GLY A 303 -2.22 3.61 -11.64
N LEU A 304 -3.54 3.70 -11.49
CA LEU A 304 -4.38 2.58 -11.08
C LEU A 304 -4.39 1.45 -12.12
N LEU A 305 -4.29 1.77 -13.41
CA LEU A 305 -4.20 0.76 -14.48
C LEU A 305 -2.94 -0.11 -14.36
N THR A 306 -1.86 0.41 -13.77
CA THR A 306 -0.57 -0.30 -13.66
C THR A 306 -0.29 -0.85 -12.26
N LEU A 307 -0.95 -0.31 -11.23
CA LEU A 307 -0.74 -0.70 -9.83
C LEU A 307 -1.00 -2.18 -9.51
N PRO A 308 -2.05 -2.84 -10.06
CA PRO A 308 -2.27 -4.27 -9.84
C PRO A 308 -1.07 -5.13 -10.22
N PHE A 309 -0.30 -4.74 -11.24
CA PHE A 309 0.90 -5.46 -11.67
C PHE A 309 2.02 -5.37 -10.64
N ALA A 310 2.30 -4.17 -10.15
CA ALA A 310 3.31 -3.97 -9.11
C ALA A 310 2.91 -4.67 -7.80
N GLY A 311 1.60 -4.66 -7.46
CA GLY A 311 1.07 -5.42 -6.32
C GLY A 311 1.23 -6.94 -6.48
N TYR A 312 0.95 -7.47 -7.67
CA TYR A 312 1.14 -8.88 -7.98
C TYR A 312 2.61 -9.31 -7.86
N TRP A 313 3.53 -8.52 -8.43
CA TRP A 313 4.95 -8.80 -8.32
C TRP A 313 5.41 -8.78 -6.85
N LEU A 314 5.03 -7.77 -6.08
CA LEU A 314 5.34 -7.71 -4.66
C LEU A 314 4.83 -8.96 -3.90
N MET A 315 3.59 -9.37 -4.13
CA MET A 315 3.04 -10.55 -3.44
C MET A 315 3.69 -11.85 -3.89
N ARG A 316 4.11 -11.96 -5.15
CA ARG A 316 4.92 -13.08 -5.63
C ARG A 316 6.25 -13.17 -4.88
N GLU A 317 6.97 -12.07 -4.73
CA GLU A 317 8.26 -12.07 -4.00
C GLU A 317 8.09 -12.39 -2.52
N VAL A 318 7.03 -11.89 -1.87
CA VAL A 318 6.71 -12.29 -0.48
C VAL A 318 6.46 -13.80 -0.40
N TYR A 319 5.69 -14.35 -1.34
CA TYR A 319 5.41 -15.79 -1.41
C TYR A 319 6.67 -16.64 -1.65
N MET A 320 7.57 -16.17 -2.50
CA MET A 320 8.83 -16.85 -2.82
C MET A 320 9.82 -16.77 -1.65
N TYR A 321 9.84 -15.64 -0.94
CA TYR A 321 10.65 -15.47 0.26
C TYR A 321 10.19 -16.39 1.40
N ASN A 322 8.89 -16.36 1.69
CA ASN A 322 8.33 -17.20 2.75
C ASN A 322 6.87 -17.58 2.43
N GLN A 323 6.67 -18.86 2.19
CA GLN A 323 5.33 -19.37 1.87
C GLN A 323 4.34 -19.22 3.02
N GLN A 324 4.80 -19.26 4.27
CA GLN A 324 3.93 -19.08 5.43
C GLN A 324 3.37 -17.66 5.51
N MET A 325 4.18 -16.64 5.22
CA MET A 325 3.70 -15.27 5.07
C MET A 325 2.70 -15.17 3.91
N GLY A 326 2.99 -15.82 2.79
CA GLY A 326 2.09 -15.90 1.64
C GLY A 326 0.74 -16.55 1.97
N ILE A 327 0.75 -17.67 2.70
CA ILE A 327 -0.46 -18.35 3.16
C ILE A 327 -1.22 -17.43 4.12
N THR A 328 -0.54 -16.84 5.09
CA THR A 328 -1.14 -15.90 6.04
C THR A 328 -1.92 -14.79 5.35
N LEU A 329 -1.34 -14.21 4.29
CA LEU A 329 -1.94 -13.15 3.48
C LEU A 329 -3.11 -13.63 2.61
N MET A 330 -2.95 -14.71 1.85
CA MET A 330 -3.89 -15.06 0.77
C MET A 330 -4.86 -16.21 1.10
N GLY A 331 -4.53 -17.07 2.06
CA GLY A 331 -5.36 -18.22 2.46
C GLY A 331 -5.61 -18.34 3.97
N GLY A 332 -4.92 -17.54 4.79
CA GLY A 332 -5.00 -17.54 6.24
C GLY A 332 -5.95 -16.46 6.76
N PHE A 333 -5.68 -15.98 7.97
CA PHE A 333 -6.57 -15.05 8.67
C PHE A 333 -6.70 -13.67 7.99
N LEU A 334 -5.74 -13.28 7.13
CA LEU A 334 -5.79 -12.03 6.36
C LEU A 334 -6.44 -12.18 4.97
N SER A 335 -6.87 -13.38 4.55
CA SER A 335 -7.46 -13.59 3.22
C SER A 335 -8.69 -12.70 2.96
N TRP A 336 -9.53 -12.50 3.98
CA TRP A 336 -10.69 -11.60 3.90
C TRP A 336 -10.33 -10.12 3.76
N LEU A 337 -9.15 -9.71 4.22
CA LEU A 337 -8.64 -8.36 3.97
C LEU A 337 -8.42 -8.13 2.47
N PHE A 338 -7.98 -9.14 1.72
CA PHE A 338 -7.83 -9.03 0.27
C PHE A 338 -9.18 -9.00 -0.47
N ILE A 339 -10.24 -9.57 0.11
CA ILE A 339 -11.60 -9.40 -0.39
C ILE A 339 -12.07 -7.96 -0.17
N ILE A 340 -11.84 -7.39 1.02
CA ILE A 340 -12.10 -5.96 1.29
C ILE A 340 -11.31 -5.10 0.30
N GLN A 341 -10.02 -5.41 0.07
CA GLN A 341 -9.20 -4.71 -0.91
C GLN A 341 -9.80 -4.76 -2.32
N ALA A 342 -10.30 -5.92 -2.76
CA ALA A 342 -10.94 -6.07 -4.06
C ALA A 342 -12.18 -5.16 -4.17
N VAL A 343 -13.01 -5.09 -3.12
CA VAL A 343 -14.16 -4.14 -3.05
C VAL A 343 -13.68 -2.70 -3.23
N LEU A 344 -12.66 -2.29 -2.48
CA LEU A 344 -12.13 -0.92 -2.53
C LEU A 344 -11.58 -0.57 -3.91
N ILE A 345 -10.79 -1.45 -4.52
CA ILE A 345 -10.26 -1.23 -5.87
C ILE A 345 -11.39 -1.20 -6.90
N GLY A 346 -12.42 -2.04 -6.76
CA GLY A 346 -13.61 -1.97 -7.60
C GLY A 346 -14.31 -0.61 -7.52
N ILE A 347 -14.43 -0.04 -6.32
CA ILE A 347 -14.96 1.32 -6.12
C ILE A 347 -14.09 2.36 -6.83
N LEU A 348 -12.75 2.25 -6.75
CA LEU A 348 -11.83 3.16 -7.45
C LEU A 348 -12.02 3.12 -8.97
N PHE A 349 -12.08 1.91 -9.55
CA PHE A 349 -12.33 1.73 -10.98
C PHE A 349 -13.69 2.31 -11.38
N LEU A 350 -14.75 1.97 -10.64
CA LEU A 350 -16.11 2.46 -10.92
C LEU A 350 -16.21 3.98 -10.80
N GLY A 351 -15.69 4.57 -9.72
CA GLY A 351 -15.72 6.01 -9.50
C GLY A 351 -14.93 6.79 -10.55
N ALA A 352 -13.75 6.30 -10.93
CA ALA A 352 -12.91 6.96 -11.93
C ALA A 352 -13.52 6.91 -13.33
N ASN A 353 -14.10 5.77 -13.72
CA ASN A 353 -14.83 5.63 -14.98
C ASN A 353 -16.12 6.46 -14.98
N TYR A 354 -16.87 6.43 -13.88
CA TYR A 354 -18.09 7.20 -13.71
C TYR A 354 -17.85 8.71 -13.90
N TYR A 355 -16.74 9.23 -13.37
CA TYR A 355 -16.34 10.61 -13.61
C TYR A 355 -16.11 10.92 -15.11
N PHE A 356 -15.39 10.05 -15.84
CA PHE A 356 -15.20 10.21 -17.29
C PHE A 356 -16.52 10.15 -18.06
N TRP A 357 -17.41 9.22 -17.71
CA TRP A 357 -18.71 9.08 -18.36
C TRP A 357 -19.62 10.28 -18.12
N LEU A 358 -19.61 10.84 -16.89
CA LEU A 358 -20.27 12.12 -16.63
C LEU A 358 -19.63 13.26 -17.44
N GLY A 359 -18.31 13.25 -17.59
CA GLY A 359 -17.61 14.21 -18.44
C GLY A 359 -18.06 14.14 -19.91
N LEU A 360 -18.20 12.92 -20.47
CA LEU A 360 -18.75 12.71 -21.80
C LEU A 360 -20.21 13.18 -21.89
N ALA A 361 -21.03 12.88 -20.88
CA ALA A 361 -22.45 13.21 -20.86
C ALA A 361 -22.72 14.73 -20.76
N TYR A 362 -21.92 15.45 -19.98
CA TYR A 362 -22.20 16.86 -19.65
C TYR A 362 -21.29 17.86 -20.37
N ARG A 363 -20.02 17.52 -20.65
CA ARG A 363 -19.09 18.46 -21.30
C ARG A 363 -19.21 18.43 -22.82
N THR A 364 -19.68 17.34 -23.43
CA THR A 364 -19.58 17.13 -24.88
C THR A 364 -20.91 17.37 -25.58
N GLU A 365 -20.92 18.21 -26.62
CA GLU A 365 -22.09 18.34 -27.50
C GLU A 365 -22.36 17.03 -28.28
N GLY A 366 -23.65 16.64 -28.37
CA GLY A 366 -24.06 15.38 -28.98
C GLY A 366 -23.63 14.16 -28.17
N ALA A 367 -23.74 14.21 -26.84
CA ALA A 367 -23.32 13.15 -25.92
C ALA A 367 -24.07 11.81 -26.10
N GLU A 368 -25.26 11.83 -26.72
CA GLU A 368 -26.12 10.66 -26.92
C GLU A 368 -25.39 9.48 -27.60
N ARG A 369 -24.46 9.77 -28.51
CA ARG A 369 -23.64 8.76 -29.21
C ARG A 369 -22.79 7.91 -28.27
N TYR A 370 -22.45 8.41 -27.08
CA TYR A 370 -21.61 7.71 -26.11
C TYR A 370 -22.43 6.91 -25.09
N MET A 371 -23.74 7.15 -24.96
CA MET A 371 -24.56 6.55 -23.88
C MET A 371 -24.66 5.02 -24.01
N LYS A 372 -24.87 4.50 -25.22
CA LYS A 372 -24.89 3.05 -25.47
C LYS A 372 -23.54 2.38 -25.17
N PRO A 373 -22.40 2.87 -25.70
CA PRO A 373 -21.08 2.37 -25.30
C PRO A 373 -20.83 2.41 -23.79
N ILE A 374 -21.19 3.51 -23.12
CA ILE A 374 -21.02 3.65 -21.67
C ILE A 374 -21.78 2.55 -20.91
N LEU A 375 -23.02 2.25 -21.31
CA LEU A 375 -23.81 1.19 -20.68
C LEU A 375 -23.15 -0.19 -20.85
N ILE A 376 -22.63 -0.49 -22.04
CA ILE A 376 -21.92 -1.75 -22.31
C ILE A 376 -20.67 -1.86 -21.42
N LEU A 377 -19.86 -0.78 -21.34
CA LEU A 377 -18.66 -0.74 -20.51
C LEU A 377 -19.00 -0.90 -19.03
N LEU A 378 -20.08 -0.28 -18.55
CA LEU A 378 -20.57 -0.43 -17.19
C LEU A 378 -20.96 -1.88 -16.88
N THR A 379 -21.80 -2.51 -17.72
CA THR A 379 -22.22 -3.91 -17.52
C THR A 379 -21.03 -4.86 -17.55
N ALA A 380 -20.08 -4.67 -18.47
CA ALA A 380 -18.86 -5.46 -18.55
C ALA A 380 -17.96 -5.28 -17.32
N LEU A 381 -17.79 -4.04 -16.86
CA LEU A 381 -16.99 -3.70 -15.68
C LEU A 381 -17.59 -4.32 -14.42
N LEU A 382 -18.91 -4.21 -14.23
CA LEU A 382 -19.63 -4.82 -13.10
C LEU A 382 -19.55 -6.35 -13.15
N SER A 383 -19.64 -6.96 -14.33
CA SER A 383 -19.51 -8.41 -14.49
C SER A 383 -18.10 -8.89 -14.11
N CYS A 384 -17.06 -8.20 -14.56
CA CYS A 384 -15.68 -8.49 -14.17
C CYS A 384 -15.48 -8.31 -12.66
N PHE A 385 -16.06 -7.24 -12.09
CA PHE A 385 -15.98 -6.96 -10.66
C PHE A 385 -16.65 -8.05 -9.82
N MET A 386 -17.84 -8.54 -10.22
CA MET A 386 -18.52 -9.64 -9.54
C MET A 386 -17.68 -10.92 -9.50
N VAL A 387 -17.02 -11.28 -10.61
CA VAL A 387 -16.10 -12.42 -10.64
C VAL A 387 -14.91 -12.17 -9.72
N TRP A 388 -14.33 -10.98 -9.76
CA TRP A 388 -13.14 -10.66 -8.97
C TRP A 388 -13.38 -10.71 -7.46
N LEU A 389 -14.57 -10.28 -7.02
CA LEU A 389 -15.03 -10.31 -5.64
C LEU A 389 -15.25 -11.72 -5.08
N THR A 390 -15.28 -12.74 -5.94
CA THR A 390 -15.63 -14.08 -5.51
C THR A 390 -14.54 -14.68 -4.59
N PRO A 391 -14.88 -15.10 -3.36
CA PRO A 391 -13.92 -15.74 -2.45
C PRO A 391 -13.63 -17.19 -2.89
N HIS A 392 -12.38 -17.62 -2.76
CA HIS A 392 -11.98 -19.00 -3.05
C HIS A 392 -12.35 -19.96 -1.91
N SER A 393 -12.28 -19.48 -0.68
CA SER A 393 -12.59 -20.24 0.54
C SER A 393 -13.69 -19.52 1.31
N LEU A 394 -14.79 -20.23 1.57
CA LEU A 394 -15.83 -19.76 2.48
C LEU A 394 -15.49 -20.23 3.90
N VAL A 395 -15.79 -19.41 4.89
CA VAL A 395 -15.78 -19.86 6.28
C VAL A 395 -17.08 -20.65 6.48
N ALA A 396 -17.00 -21.96 6.23
CA ALA A 396 -18.14 -22.87 6.31
C ALA A 396 -17.97 -23.80 7.53
N SER A 397 -19.08 -24.12 8.19
CA SER A 397 -19.14 -25.20 9.15
C SER A 397 -18.87 -26.55 8.47
N ILE A 398 -18.54 -27.57 9.27
CA ILE A 398 -18.31 -28.93 8.75
C ILE A 398 -19.56 -29.48 8.04
N ALA A 399 -20.75 -29.14 8.54
CA ALA A 399 -22.02 -29.53 7.92
C ALA A 399 -22.20 -28.88 6.54
N GLU A 400 -21.92 -27.57 6.43
CA GLU A 400 -21.99 -26.83 5.16
C GLU A 400 -20.92 -27.32 4.17
N ALA A 401 -19.68 -27.57 4.63
CA ALA A 401 -18.62 -28.12 3.78
C ALA A 401 -19.00 -29.50 3.22
N ARG A 402 -19.62 -30.37 4.03
CA ARG A 402 -20.15 -31.65 3.56
C ARG A 402 -21.30 -31.46 2.57
N ALA A 403 -22.22 -30.53 2.84
CA ALA A 403 -23.33 -30.23 1.94
C ALA A 403 -22.88 -29.66 0.58
N MET A 404 -21.77 -28.94 0.55
CA MET A 404 -21.16 -28.40 -0.68
C MET A 404 -20.29 -29.44 -1.43
N GLY A 405 -20.11 -30.65 -0.90
CA GLY A 405 -19.28 -31.69 -1.50
C GLY A 405 -17.78 -31.51 -1.31
N GLY A 406 -17.34 -30.68 -0.36
CA GLY A 406 -15.92 -30.48 -0.06
C GLY A 406 -15.58 -29.15 0.63
N ALA A 407 -14.28 -28.86 0.75
CA ALA A 407 -13.78 -27.63 1.37
C ALA A 407 -14.05 -26.35 0.55
N HIS A 408 -14.45 -26.48 -0.71
CA HIS A 408 -14.71 -25.37 -1.62
C HIS A 408 -16.09 -25.51 -2.27
N HIS A 409 -16.80 -24.39 -2.40
CA HIS A 409 -18.08 -24.34 -3.11
C HIS A 409 -17.86 -24.60 -4.62
N PRO A 410 -18.66 -25.44 -5.30
CA PRO A 410 -18.43 -25.82 -6.70
C PRO A 410 -18.31 -24.64 -7.68
N LEU A 411 -19.21 -23.66 -7.59
CA LEU A 411 -19.17 -22.46 -8.44
C LEU A 411 -18.18 -21.39 -7.96
N LEU A 412 -18.26 -20.99 -6.68
CA LEU A 412 -17.43 -19.91 -6.14
C LEU A 412 -15.95 -20.30 -6.05
N GLY A 413 -15.64 -21.57 -5.80
CA GLY A 413 -14.27 -22.09 -5.84
C GLY A 413 -13.64 -21.91 -7.22
N LEU A 414 -14.41 -22.13 -8.30
CA LEU A 414 -13.94 -21.94 -9.67
C LEU A 414 -13.66 -20.47 -10.01
N LEU A 415 -14.52 -19.54 -9.57
CA LEU A 415 -14.34 -18.10 -9.82
C LEU A 415 -13.32 -17.46 -8.87
N GLY A 416 -13.10 -18.07 -7.69
CA GLY A 416 -12.22 -17.56 -6.66
C GLY A 416 -10.72 -17.80 -6.91
N VAL A 417 -10.34 -18.65 -7.87
CA VAL A 417 -8.92 -18.92 -8.17
C VAL A 417 -8.23 -17.74 -8.85
N MET A 418 -6.91 -17.69 -8.72
CA MET A 418 -6.08 -16.65 -9.34
C MET A 418 -6.25 -16.56 -10.87
N SER A 419 -6.62 -17.66 -11.54
CA SER A 419 -6.86 -17.66 -13.00
C SER A 419 -8.00 -16.73 -13.39
N ALA A 420 -9.18 -16.89 -12.76
CA ALA A 420 -10.31 -15.99 -12.97
C ALA A 420 -9.96 -14.57 -12.55
N LYS A 421 -9.42 -14.40 -11.34
CA LYS A 421 -9.11 -13.07 -10.77
C LYS A 421 -8.19 -12.24 -11.65
N MET A 422 -7.07 -12.82 -12.11
CA MET A 422 -6.13 -12.11 -12.99
C MET A 422 -6.76 -11.77 -14.34
N THR A 423 -7.54 -12.69 -14.90
CA THR A 423 -8.22 -12.49 -16.18
C THR A 423 -9.18 -11.31 -16.10
N VAL A 424 -10.07 -11.29 -15.11
CA VAL A 424 -11.07 -10.21 -15.00
C VAL A 424 -10.45 -8.88 -14.59
N VAL A 425 -9.40 -8.84 -13.77
CA VAL A 425 -8.68 -7.59 -13.46
C VAL A 425 -8.05 -7.00 -14.73
N ASN A 426 -7.42 -7.83 -15.56
CA ASN A 426 -6.87 -7.39 -16.84
C ASN A 426 -7.96 -6.87 -17.79
N LEU A 427 -9.13 -7.51 -17.83
CA LEU A 427 -10.28 -7.00 -18.58
C LEU A 427 -10.81 -5.67 -18.02
N MET A 428 -10.90 -5.50 -16.69
CA MET A 428 -11.28 -4.23 -16.07
C MET A 428 -10.33 -3.08 -16.44
N ILE A 429 -9.02 -3.36 -16.50
CA ILE A 429 -7.99 -2.42 -16.96
C ILE A 429 -8.25 -2.01 -18.41
N LEU A 430 -8.46 -2.97 -19.31
CA LEU A 430 -8.74 -2.70 -20.73
C LEU A 430 -10.05 -1.93 -20.93
N ILE A 431 -11.13 -2.32 -20.23
CA ILE A 431 -12.44 -1.63 -20.25
C ILE A 431 -12.26 -0.17 -19.83
N SER A 432 -11.54 0.06 -18.75
CA SER A 432 -11.33 1.41 -18.24
C SER A 432 -10.42 2.25 -19.13
N PHE A 433 -9.43 1.61 -19.77
CA PHE A 433 -8.62 2.26 -20.78
C PHE A 433 -9.45 2.64 -22.02
N VAL A 434 -10.42 1.82 -22.43
CA VAL A 434 -11.39 2.18 -23.49
C VAL A 434 -12.24 3.38 -23.07
N SER A 435 -12.74 3.43 -21.83
CA SER A 435 -13.45 4.62 -21.31
C SER A 435 -12.60 5.89 -21.43
N PHE A 436 -11.31 5.80 -21.08
CA PHE A 436 -10.37 6.91 -21.24
C PHE A 436 -10.19 7.30 -22.71
N LEU A 437 -9.92 6.34 -23.61
CA LEU A 437 -9.73 6.62 -25.03
C LEU A 437 -10.97 7.26 -25.65
N MET A 438 -12.18 6.82 -25.24
CA MET A 438 -13.43 7.41 -25.67
C MET A 438 -13.56 8.86 -25.21
N TYR A 439 -13.20 9.15 -23.95
CA TYR A 439 -13.14 10.52 -23.45
C TYR A 439 -12.09 11.37 -24.19
N TRP A 440 -10.87 10.87 -24.33
CA TRP A 440 -9.76 11.63 -24.92
C TRP A 440 -9.99 11.98 -26.40
N ARG A 441 -10.67 11.09 -27.13
CA ARG A 441 -11.04 11.30 -28.54
C ARG A 441 -12.35 12.07 -28.72
N ALA A 442 -13.08 12.32 -27.64
CA ALA A 442 -14.39 12.97 -27.72
C ALA A 442 -14.26 14.33 -28.42
N GLY A 443 -15.16 14.57 -29.37
CA GLY A 443 -15.19 15.81 -30.13
C GLY A 443 -14.01 16.07 -31.03
N SER A 444 -13.16 15.08 -31.30
CA SER A 444 -12.00 15.21 -32.19
C SER A 444 -12.12 14.28 -33.39
N LYS A 445 -11.87 14.79 -34.59
CA LYS A 445 -11.74 13.99 -35.82
C LYS A 445 -10.30 14.02 -36.32
N PRO A 446 -9.59 12.87 -36.33
CA PRO A 446 -8.25 12.77 -36.87
C PRO A 446 -8.17 13.27 -38.31
N THR A 447 -7.13 14.04 -38.62
CA THR A 447 -6.82 14.56 -39.96
C THR A 447 -5.72 13.77 -40.66
N ALA A 448 -4.98 12.93 -39.93
CA ALA A 448 -3.93 12.08 -40.46
C ALA A 448 -4.48 11.07 -41.49
N SER A 449 -3.81 10.95 -42.64
CA SER A 449 -4.19 10.02 -43.72
C SER A 449 -4.20 8.55 -43.25
N TRP A 450 -3.28 8.20 -42.34
CA TRP A 450 -3.14 6.87 -41.75
C TRP A 450 -4.12 6.60 -40.59
N ALA A 451 -4.96 7.57 -40.19
CA ALA A 451 -5.86 7.42 -39.05
C ALA A 451 -6.84 6.24 -39.20
N LYS A 452 -7.32 5.94 -40.41
CA LYS A 452 -8.19 4.77 -40.64
C LYS A 452 -7.45 3.47 -40.33
N VAL A 453 -6.22 3.33 -40.84
CA VAL A 453 -5.37 2.15 -40.61
C VAL A 453 -5.06 2.00 -39.12
N ALA A 454 -4.67 3.09 -38.45
CA ALA A 454 -4.42 3.05 -37.00
C ALA A 454 -5.66 2.67 -36.18
N ASN A 455 -6.85 3.15 -36.55
CA ASN A 455 -8.08 2.74 -35.85
C ASN A 455 -8.34 1.24 -36.01
N VAL A 456 -8.16 0.68 -37.20
CA VAL A 456 -8.29 -0.76 -37.43
C VAL A 456 -7.25 -1.53 -36.60
N LEU A 457 -5.99 -1.09 -36.60
CA LEU A 457 -4.93 -1.71 -35.79
C LEU A 457 -5.25 -1.67 -34.29
N ILE A 458 -5.76 -0.55 -33.77
CA ILE A 458 -6.17 -0.44 -32.37
C ILE A 458 -7.26 -1.46 -32.05
N VAL A 459 -8.31 -1.56 -32.89
CA VAL A 459 -9.41 -2.52 -32.67
C VAL A 459 -8.90 -3.95 -32.72
N ILE A 460 -8.07 -4.31 -33.70
CA ILE A 460 -7.46 -5.65 -33.80
C ILE A 460 -6.62 -5.94 -32.57
N LEU A 461 -5.78 -5.00 -32.14
CA LEU A 461 -4.92 -5.17 -30.97
C LEU A 461 -5.72 -5.41 -29.69
N PHE A 462 -6.77 -4.62 -29.45
CA PHE A 462 -7.68 -4.86 -28.32
C PHE A 462 -8.37 -6.21 -28.42
N PHE A 463 -8.87 -6.58 -29.60
CA PHE A 463 -9.54 -7.87 -29.80
C PHE A 463 -8.59 -9.05 -29.50
N VAL A 464 -7.39 -9.05 -30.09
CA VAL A 464 -6.37 -10.08 -29.88
C VAL A 464 -6.00 -10.18 -28.41
N VAL A 465 -5.79 -9.06 -27.72
CA VAL A 465 -5.38 -9.06 -26.32
C VAL A 465 -6.53 -9.47 -25.40
N ILE A 466 -7.76 -9.02 -25.63
CA ILE A 466 -8.94 -9.45 -24.85
C ILE A 466 -9.14 -10.96 -24.99
N VAL A 467 -9.15 -11.47 -26.22
CA VAL A 467 -9.31 -12.91 -26.48
C VAL A 467 -8.13 -13.68 -25.89
N GLY A 468 -6.90 -13.21 -26.09
CA GLY A 468 -5.70 -13.84 -25.54
C GLY A 468 -5.71 -13.91 -24.01
N VAL A 469 -6.09 -12.83 -23.33
CA VAL A 469 -6.23 -12.80 -21.87
C VAL A 469 -7.26 -13.82 -21.38
N ILE A 470 -8.42 -13.91 -22.06
CA ILE A 470 -9.47 -14.88 -21.72
C ILE A 470 -8.98 -16.31 -21.95
N VAL A 471 -8.37 -16.60 -23.11
CA VAL A 471 -7.85 -17.93 -23.46
C VAL A 471 -6.78 -18.38 -22.48
N ILE A 472 -5.80 -17.52 -22.19
CA ILE A 472 -4.75 -17.81 -21.18
C ILE A 472 -5.37 -18.01 -19.80
N GLY A 473 -6.39 -17.22 -19.46
CA GLY A 473 -7.15 -17.33 -18.21
C GLY A 473 -7.86 -18.66 -18.04
N VAL A 474 -8.54 -19.13 -19.08
CA VAL A 474 -9.21 -20.44 -19.13
C VAL A 474 -8.18 -21.56 -19.13
N TRP A 475 -7.10 -21.44 -19.90
CA TRP A 475 -6.03 -22.44 -19.92
C TRP A 475 -5.33 -22.55 -18.57
N GLY A 476 -5.25 -21.45 -17.81
CA GLY A 476 -4.70 -21.41 -16.47
C GLY A 476 -5.33 -22.42 -15.50
N TYR A 477 -6.57 -22.86 -15.72
CA TYR A 477 -7.21 -23.90 -14.91
C TYR A 477 -6.57 -25.29 -15.07
N PHE A 478 -5.98 -25.56 -16.23
CA PHE A 478 -5.46 -26.88 -16.61
C PHE A 478 -3.94 -27.02 -16.41
N VAL A 479 -3.26 -25.97 -15.92
CA VAL A 479 -1.81 -25.97 -15.71
C VAL A 479 -1.43 -25.89 -14.22
N PRO A 480 -0.23 -26.38 -13.83
CA PRO A 480 0.29 -26.24 -12.48
C PRO A 480 0.33 -24.78 -12.02
N ALA A 481 0.17 -24.55 -10.71
CA ALA A 481 0.12 -23.21 -10.13
C ALA A 481 1.37 -22.36 -10.46
N ILE A 482 2.55 -22.99 -10.55
CA ILE A 482 3.79 -22.28 -10.87
C ILE A 482 3.79 -21.71 -12.29
N VAL A 483 3.27 -22.46 -13.27
CA VAL A 483 3.14 -22.01 -14.67
C VAL A 483 2.08 -20.92 -14.75
N ARG A 484 0.96 -21.11 -14.05
CA ARG A 484 -0.12 -20.13 -13.95
C ARG A 484 0.36 -18.79 -13.42
N ILE A 485 1.20 -18.81 -12.37
CA ILE A 485 1.71 -17.62 -11.68
C ILE A 485 2.86 -16.98 -12.47
N ASN A 486 3.91 -17.74 -12.80
CA ASN A 486 5.13 -17.17 -13.36
C ASN A 486 5.08 -16.93 -14.87
N VAL A 487 4.23 -17.65 -15.59
CA VAL A 487 4.15 -17.54 -17.06
C VAL A 487 2.83 -16.87 -17.44
N PHE A 488 1.70 -17.53 -17.21
CA PHE A 488 0.41 -17.07 -17.76
C PHE A 488 -0.02 -15.72 -17.20
N SER A 489 0.07 -15.52 -15.88
CA SER A 489 -0.25 -14.22 -15.27
C SER A 489 0.65 -13.12 -15.81
N VAL A 490 1.97 -13.37 -15.90
CA VAL A 490 2.94 -12.40 -16.44
C VAL A 490 2.63 -12.09 -17.91
N THR A 491 2.33 -13.09 -18.73
CA THR A 491 1.96 -12.89 -20.14
C THR A 491 0.70 -12.04 -20.29
N GLN A 492 -0.34 -12.27 -19.49
CA GLN A 492 -1.54 -11.43 -19.51
C GLN A 492 -1.20 -9.97 -19.19
N VAL A 493 -0.38 -9.74 -18.16
CA VAL A 493 0.07 -8.41 -17.76
C VAL A 493 0.84 -7.72 -18.88
N LEU A 494 1.82 -8.40 -19.48
CA LEU A 494 2.61 -7.87 -20.58
C LEU A 494 1.75 -7.57 -21.82
N ALA A 495 0.76 -8.40 -22.12
CA ALA A 495 -0.19 -8.16 -23.21
C ALA A 495 -0.99 -6.87 -22.97
N VAL A 496 -1.53 -6.68 -21.75
CA VAL A 496 -2.27 -5.46 -21.39
C VAL A 496 -1.36 -4.23 -21.40
N LEU A 497 -0.15 -4.31 -20.82
CA LEU A 497 0.82 -3.22 -20.86
C LEU A 497 1.21 -2.86 -22.30
N THR A 498 1.32 -3.85 -23.19
CA THR A 498 1.57 -3.61 -24.62
C THR A 498 0.46 -2.76 -25.23
N VAL A 499 -0.82 -3.05 -24.94
CA VAL A 499 -1.94 -2.21 -25.39
C VAL A 499 -1.81 -0.79 -24.86
N LEU A 500 -1.58 -0.62 -23.56
CA LEU A 500 -1.49 0.70 -22.93
C LEU A 500 -0.33 1.52 -23.50
N LEU A 501 0.85 0.92 -23.64
CA LEU A 501 2.07 1.61 -24.09
C LEU A 501 2.11 1.86 -25.60
N THR A 502 1.38 1.07 -26.41
CA THR A 502 1.33 1.27 -27.88
C THR A 502 0.17 2.16 -28.30
N VAL A 503 -1.03 1.95 -27.75
CA VAL A 503 -2.23 2.70 -28.16
C VAL A 503 -2.19 4.14 -27.69
N THR A 504 -1.68 4.41 -26.48
CA THR A 504 -1.58 5.78 -25.95
C THR A 504 -0.79 6.72 -26.88
N PRO A 505 0.47 6.43 -27.25
CA PRO A 505 1.20 7.29 -28.18
C PRO A 505 0.59 7.28 -29.58
N LEU A 506 0.11 6.14 -30.07
CA LEU A 506 -0.54 6.05 -31.39
C LEU A 506 -1.75 7.00 -31.50
N VAL A 507 -2.61 7.02 -30.48
CA VAL A 507 -3.76 7.93 -30.41
C VAL A 507 -3.29 9.38 -30.24
N GLY A 508 -2.28 9.63 -29.40
CA GLY A 508 -1.70 10.96 -29.23
C GLY A 508 -1.18 11.56 -30.56
N PHE A 509 -0.42 10.78 -31.34
CA PHE A 509 0.06 11.20 -32.65
C PHE A 509 -1.06 11.34 -33.68
N MET A 510 -2.07 10.45 -33.65
CA MET A 510 -3.22 10.50 -34.53
C MET A 510 -4.08 11.76 -34.29
N LEU A 511 -4.15 12.23 -33.05
CA LEU A 511 -4.91 13.42 -32.67
C LEU A 511 -4.13 14.73 -32.88
N LYS A 512 -2.85 14.67 -33.23
CA LYS A 512 -2.03 15.86 -33.52
C LYS A 512 -2.60 16.59 -34.75
N GLY A 513 -3.18 17.77 -34.53
CA GLY A 513 -3.85 18.55 -35.58
C GLY A 513 -5.24 18.04 -35.97
N ALA A 514 -5.90 17.26 -35.10
CA ALA A 514 -7.28 16.85 -35.30
C ALA A 514 -8.25 18.04 -35.40
N LYS A 515 -9.27 17.92 -36.24
CA LYS A 515 -10.34 18.93 -36.33
C LYS A 515 -11.32 18.75 -35.17
N SER A 516 -11.68 19.85 -34.52
CA SER A 516 -12.75 19.84 -33.52
C SER A 516 -14.10 19.60 -34.23
N THR A 517 -14.85 18.61 -33.75
CA THR A 517 -16.17 18.21 -34.29
C THR A 517 -17.32 18.49 -33.35
N SER A 518 -17.05 18.71 -32.06
CA SER A 518 -18.04 19.13 -31.07
C SER A 518 -17.34 19.93 -29.99
N LYS A 519 -17.97 21.00 -29.49
CA LYS A 519 -17.39 21.79 -28.41
C LYS A 519 -17.41 20.96 -27.12
N MET A 520 -16.28 20.95 -26.41
CA MET A 520 -16.23 20.51 -25.02
C MET A 520 -16.24 21.72 -24.10
N THR A 521 -17.26 21.85 -23.26
CA THR A 521 -17.39 22.94 -22.27
C THR A 521 -16.98 22.45 -20.90
N PHE A 522 -15.97 23.08 -20.31
CA PHE A 522 -15.60 22.84 -18.92
C PHE A 522 -16.49 23.65 -17.99
N GLY A 523 -16.55 23.27 -16.71
CA GLY A 523 -17.30 24.02 -15.71
C GLY A 523 -18.77 23.64 -15.58
N VAL A 524 -19.30 22.72 -16.40
CA VAL A 524 -20.73 22.34 -16.44
C VAL A 524 -21.06 21.01 -15.76
N MET A 525 -20.11 20.42 -15.05
CA MET A 525 -20.28 19.14 -14.38
C MET A 525 -21.30 19.17 -13.22
N PRO A 526 -22.07 18.08 -13.01
CA PRO A 526 -23.03 17.98 -11.91
C PRO A 526 -22.34 17.71 -10.57
N VAL A 527 -22.97 18.05 -9.45
CA VAL A 527 -22.42 17.85 -8.09
C VAL A 527 -21.93 16.40 -7.84
N ARG A 528 -22.66 15.41 -8.37
CA ARG A 528 -22.33 13.98 -8.23
C ARG A 528 -20.98 13.60 -8.83
N SER A 529 -20.45 14.33 -9.83
CA SER A 529 -19.11 14.06 -10.34
C SER A 529 -18.04 14.41 -9.30
N GLN A 530 -18.23 15.54 -8.60
CA GLN A 530 -17.29 16.02 -7.59
C GLN A 530 -17.31 15.13 -6.35
N LEU A 531 -18.50 14.64 -5.97
CA LEU A 531 -18.63 13.60 -4.95
C LEU A 531 -17.93 12.31 -5.37
N GLY A 532 -17.99 11.92 -6.65
CA GLY A 532 -17.23 10.79 -7.19
C GLY A 532 -15.72 10.92 -7.01
N LEU A 533 -15.16 12.12 -7.26
CA LEU A 533 -13.73 12.39 -7.00
C LEU A 533 -13.38 12.25 -5.51
N ILE A 534 -14.25 12.75 -4.63
CA ILE A 534 -14.08 12.63 -3.17
C ILE A 534 -14.15 11.16 -2.73
N VAL A 535 -15.12 10.39 -3.24
CA VAL A 535 -15.24 8.95 -2.96
C VAL A 535 -13.96 8.21 -3.35
N ASN A 536 -13.40 8.48 -4.54
CA ASN A 536 -12.14 7.87 -4.95
C ASN A 536 -10.98 8.23 -4.03
N ALA A 537 -10.87 9.50 -3.63
CA ALA A 537 -9.83 9.94 -2.71
C ALA A 537 -9.94 9.28 -1.33
N VAL A 538 -11.14 9.21 -0.76
CA VAL A 538 -11.38 8.52 0.52
C VAL A 538 -11.06 7.03 0.40
N THR A 539 -11.47 6.41 -0.70
CA THR A 539 -11.24 4.99 -0.98
C THR A 539 -9.75 4.67 -1.11
N ILE A 540 -8.95 5.48 -1.84
CA ILE A 540 -7.52 5.21 -1.98
C ILE A 540 -6.77 5.44 -0.66
N VAL A 541 -7.12 6.48 0.10
CA VAL A 541 -6.50 6.74 1.41
C VAL A 541 -6.81 5.60 2.37
N PHE A 542 -8.07 5.16 2.45
CA PHE A 542 -8.45 4.01 3.27
C PHE A 542 -7.77 2.71 2.81
N THR A 543 -7.68 2.49 1.50
CA THR A 543 -6.98 1.33 0.92
C THR A 543 -5.52 1.31 1.34
N MET A 544 -4.83 2.46 1.26
CA MET A 544 -3.44 2.57 1.69
C MET A 544 -3.30 2.28 3.19
N SER A 545 -4.18 2.85 4.03
CA SER A 545 -4.20 2.56 5.47
C SER A 545 -4.38 1.07 5.78
N LEU A 546 -5.31 0.41 5.09
CA LEU A 546 -5.59 -1.01 5.29
C LEU A 546 -4.42 -1.88 4.78
N MET A 547 -3.80 -1.53 3.66
CA MET A 547 -2.68 -2.28 3.10
C MET A 547 -1.36 -2.04 3.87
N GLY A 548 -1.21 -0.90 4.55
CA GLY A 548 -0.17 -0.67 5.55
C GLY A 548 -0.23 -1.71 6.66
N TYR A 549 -1.43 -1.91 7.23
CA TYR A 549 -1.69 -2.98 8.19
C TYR A 549 -1.41 -4.36 7.64
N ALA A 550 -1.87 -4.70 6.43
CA ALA A 550 -1.67 -6.03 5.84
C ALA A 550 -0.19 -6.44 5.78
N ARG A 551 0.69 -5.51 5.36
CA ARG A 551 2.14 -5.74 5.33
C ARG A 551 2.71 -5.93 6.74
N SER A 552 2.28 -5.11 7.70
CA SER A 552 2.75 -5.24 9.08
C SER A 552 2.30 -6.57 9.71
N ALA A 553 1.02 -6.92 9.57
CA ALA A 553 0.39 -8.11 10.12
C ALA A 553 0.88 -9.41 9.45
N SER A 554 1.44 -9.34 8.24
CA SER A 554 2.11 -10.50 7.61
C SER A 554 3.25 -11.07 8.45
N ARG A 555 3.83 -10.26 9.35
CA ARG A 555 4.89 -10.66 10.28
C ARG A 555 4.35 -11.27 11.58
N VAL A 556 3.04 -11.34 11.75
CA VAL A 556 2.35 -11.91 12.92
C VAL A 556 2.81 -11.28 14.26
N HIS A 557 3.53 -12.02 15.10
CA HIS A 557 4.05 -11.61 16.41
C HIS A 557 5.54 -11.22 16.37
N TRP A 558 6.03 -10.77 15.21
CA TRP A 558 7.43 -10.35 15.02
C TRP A 558 7.52 -8.87 14.65
N HIS A 559 8.47 -8.16 15.25
CA HIS A 559 8.88 -6.85 14.74
C HIS A 559 9.74 -7.01 13.49
N ILE A 560 10.68 -7.95 13.50
CA ILE A 560 11.48 -8.33 12.33
C ILE A 560 11.26 -9.82 12.13
N TYR A 561 10.66 -10.19 11.00
CA TYR A 561 10.15 -11.53 10.78
C TYR A 561 11.24 -12.59 10.95
N GLY A 562 11.09 -13.45 11.96
CA GLY A 562 12.07 -14.48 12.28
C GLY A 562 13.43 -13.98 12.75
N VAL A 563 13.52 -12.75 13.26
CA VAL A 563 14.78 -12.20 13.79
C VAL A 563 14.56 -11.52 15.13
N LEU A 564 13.52 -10.68 15.25
CA LEU A 564 13.19 -9.96 16.48
C LEU A 564 11.71 -10.19 16.82
N GLU A 565 11.47 -11.08 17.78
CA GLU A 565 10.13 -11.38 18.29
C GLU A 565 9.56 -10.16 19.02
N ASP A 566 8.26 -9.90 18.85
CA ASP A 566 7.53 -8.93 19.65
C ASP A 566 7.21 -9.57 21.00
N THR A 567 7.81 -9.07 22.08
CA THR A 567 7.53 -9.52 23.45
C THR A 567 6.71 -8.50 24.24
N SER A 568 6.11 -7.52 23.56
CA SER A 568 5.19 -6.57 24.16
C SER A 568 3.80 -7.20 24.39
N PRO A 569 2.93 -6.58 25.21
CA PRO A 569 1.53 -6.99 25.34
C PRO A 569 0.74 -6.95 24.01
N TYR A 570 1.29 -6.33 22.97
CA TYR A 570 0.65 -6.13 21.68
C TYR A 570 1.16 -7.06 20.57
N ALA A 571 1.87 -8.13 20.94
CA ALA A 571 2.43 -9.14 20.04
C ALA A 571 1.37 -10.01 19.32
N PHE A 572 0.34 -9.41 18.75
CA PHE A 572 -0.73 -10.10 18.02
C PHE A 572 -1.23 -9.24 16.87
N SER A 573 -1.84 -9.87 15.86
CA SER A 573 -2.56 -9.13 14.83
C SER A 573 -4.05 -9.00 15.20
N PRO A 574 -4.59 -7.77 15.34
CA PRO A 574 -6.00 -7.55 15.68
C PRO A 574 -6.94 -7.99 14.56
N ALA A 575 -8.22 -8.16 14.89
CA ALA A 575 -9.25 -8.54 13.93
C ALA A 575 -9.53 -7.43 12.91
N LEU A 576 -10.10 -7.81 11.76
CA LEU A 576 -10.29 -6.91 10.61
C LEU A 576 -11.25 -5.75 10.90
N GLY A 577 -12.23 -5.92 11.80
CA GLY A 577 -13.10 -4.84 12.25
C GLY A 577 -12.33 -3.75 12.99
N HIS A 578 -11.42 -4.14 13.89
CA HIS A 578 -10.53 -3.19 14.57
C HIS A 578 -9.53 -2.56 13.59
N ALA A 579 -8.94 -3.35 12.70
CA ALA A 579 -8.02 -2.83 11.68
C ALA A 579 -8.71 -1.85 10.72
N GLY A 580 -9.94 -2.14 10.32
CA GLY A 580 -10.78 -1.24 9.51
C GLY A 580 -11.14 0.05 10.24
N ALA A 581 -11.43 -0.02 11.54
CA ALA A 581 -11.66 1.17 12.36
C ALA A 581 -10.39 2.05 12.49
N MET A 582 -9.22 1.44 12.70
CA MET A 582 -7.93 2.15 12.73
C MET A 582 -7.61 2.78 11.37
N ALA A 583 -7.85 2.06 10.28
CA ALA A 583 -7.69 2.58 8.93
C ALA A 583 -8.62 3.78 8.66
N ALA A 584 -9.89 3.68 9.07
CA ALA A 584 -10.85 4.78 8.95
C ALA A 584 -10.47 5.98 9.81
N LEU A 585 -9.98 5.76 11.03
CA LEU A 585 -9.47 6.83 11.90
C LEU A 585 -8.28 7.54 11.26
N ALA A 586 -7.29 6.80 10.74
CA ALA A 586 -6.15 7.37 10.03
C ALA A 586 -6.60 8.17 8.79
N THR A 587 -7.55 7.65 8.01
CA THR A 587 -8.12 8.35 6.86
C THR A 587 -8.85 9.63 7.27
N PHE A 588 -9.67 9.57 8.32
CA PHE A 588 -10.37 10.74 8.85
C PHE A 588 -9.38 11.81 9.31
N LEU A 589 -8.37 11.43 10.11
CA LEU A 589 -7.32 12.33 10.59
C LEU A 589 -6.55 12.96 9.43
N PHE A 590 -6.21 12.18 8.40
CA PHE A 590 -5.56 12.70 7.20
C PHE A 590 -6.40 13.79 6.53
N PHE A 591 -7.68 13.54 6.25
CA PHE A 591 -8.55 14.56 5.63
C PHE A 591 -8.83 15.75 6.55
N ALA A 592 -8.90 15.54 7.87
CA ALA A 592 -9.03 16.62 8.84
C ALA A 592 -7.80 17.55 8.80
N LEU A 593 -6.59 16.98 8.79
CA LEU A 593 -5.35 17.74 8.68
C LEU A 593 -5.25 18.45 7.33
N VAL A 594 -5.60 17.79 6.22
CA VAL A 594 -5.68 18.45 4.90
C VAL A 594 -6.68 19.62 4.93
N GLY A 595 -7.85 19.42 5.54
CA GLY A 595 -8.84 20.49 5.73
C GLY A 595 -8.30 21.68 6.51
N ILE A 596 -7.55 21.43 7.59
CA ILE A 596 -6.87 22.47 8.39
C ILE A 596 -5.82 23.20 7.56
N ILE A 597 -4.98 22.48 6.81
CA ILE A 597 -3.96 23.07 5.94
C ILE A 597 -4.62 24.00 4.92
N LEU A 598 -5.64 23.51 4.22
CA LEU A 598 -6.38 24.30 3.24
C LEU A 598 -7.06 25.51 3.88
N TRP A 599 -7.61 25.36 5.08
CA TRP A 599 -8.21 26.47 5.82
C TRP A 599 -7.18 27.54 6.17
N ILE A 600 -6.01 27.17 6.71
CA ILE A 600 -4.94 28.12 7.04
C ILE A 600 -4.46 28.85 5.77
N THR A 601 -4.19 28.11 4.69
CA THR A 601 -3.74 28.70 3.42
C THR A 601 -4.77 29.68 2.85
N ILE A 602 -6.06 29.35 2.91
CA ILE A 602 -7.13 30.20 2.40
C ILE A 602 -7.38 31.39 3.34
N SER A 603 -7.43 31.19 4.65
CA SER A 603 -7.69 32.24 5.64
C SER A 603 -6.55 33.25 5.75
N ALA A 604 -5.30 32.82 5.53
CA ALA A 604 -4.17 33.74 5.38
C ALA A 604 -4.31 34.63 4.12
N SER A 605 -5.09 34.21 3.13
CA SER A 605 -5.34 34.97 1.89
C SER A 605 -6.61 35.84 1.92
N ARG A 606 -7.61 35.55 2.78
CA ARG A 606 -8.85 36.33 2.93
C ARG A 606 -9.47 36.21 4.33
N SER A 607 -9.83 37.33 4.95
CA SER A 607 -10.64 37.37 6.19
C SER A 607 -12.13 37.17 5.90
N SER A 608 -12.69 36.01 6.24
CA SER A 608 -14.09 35.89 6.70
C SER A 608 -14.30 34.56 7.43
N ALA A 609 -15.04 34.62 8.53
CA ALA A 609 -15.14 33.62 9.59
C ALA A 609 -15.79 32.29 9.17
N PHE A 610 -15.22 31.18 9.64
CA PHE A 610 -15.76 29.83 9.57
C PHE A 610 -16.50 29.52 10.89
N SER A 611 -17.76 29.07 10.80
CA SER A 611 -18.56 28.66 11.97
C SER A 611 -18.36 27.16 12.24
N THR A 612 -17.96 26.84 13.45
CA THR A 612 -17.73 25.47 13.96
C THR A 612 -19.01 24.75 14.38
N GLN A 613 -20.20 25.32 14.17
CA GLN A 613 -21.45 24.88 14.81
C GLN A 613 -22.13 23.62 14.22
N TYR A 614 -21.54 22.89 13.26
CA TYR A 614 -22.23 21.74 12.64
C TYR A 614 -21.36 20.49 12.47
N PHE A 615 -20.63 20.12 13.51
CA PHE A 615 -19.82 18.92 13.54
C PHE A 615 -20.60 17.73 14.16
N PHE A 616 -20.53 16.57 13.49
CA PHE A 616 -20.77 15.19 13.99
C PHE A 616 -22.10 14.43 13.77
N LEU A 617 -23.21 14.98 13.25
CA LEU A 617 -24.38 14.10 12.90
C LEU A 617 -25.32 14.62 11.78
N ALA A 618 -25.63 15.92 11.79
CA ALA A 618 -26.53 16.54 10.82
C ALA A 618 -26.10 16.44 9.32
N PRO A 619 -24.80 16.46 8.96
CA PRO A 619 -24.38 16.37 7.56
C PRO A 619 -24.76 15.05 6.87
N PHE A 620 -24.86 13.94 7.62
CA PHE A 620 -25.20 12.63 7.08
C PHE A 620 -26.68 12.52 6.67
N ILE A 621 -27.60 13.02 7.51
CA ILE A 621 -29.04 13.03 7.22
C ILE A 621 -29.35 13.93 6.02
N PHE A 622 -28.67 15.08 5.94
CA PHE A 622 -28.78 15.99 4.80
C PHE A 622 -28.14 15.44 3.51
N TRP A 623 -27.08 14.65 3.63
CA TRP A 623 -26.47 13.93 2.51
C TRP A 623 -27.42 12.87 1.93
N ALA A 624 -28.00 12.01 2.79
CA ALA A 624 -28.89 10.92 2.36
C ALA A 624 -30.13 11.43 1.60
N THR A 625 -30.68 12.56 2.01
CA THR A 625 -31.90 13.16 1.41
C THR A 625 -31.62 13.93 0.12
N THR A 626 -30.36 14.23 -0.21
CA THR A 626 -30.00 15.01 -1.40
C THR A 626 -29.40 14.19 -2.54
N LEU A 627 -29.20 12.87 -2.34
CA LEU A 627 -28.78 11.93 -3.38
C LEU A 627 -29.75 11.88 -4.58
N THR A 628 -31.01 12.22 -4.36
CA THR A 628 -32.09 12.26 -5.37
C THR A 628 -32.38 13.68 -5.90
N GLY A 629 -31.55 14.67 -5.57
CA GLY A 629 -31.75 16.06 -5.98
C GLY A 629 -31.81 16.21 -7.50
N LYS A 630 -32.82 16.95 -7.99
CA LYS A 630 -32.98 17.25 -9.42
C LYS A 630 -31.77 18.03 -9.97
N PRO A 631 -31.42 17.88 -11.26
CA PRO A 631 -30.34 18.63 -11.89
C PRO A 631 -30.57 20.13 -11.73
N VAL A 632 -29.52 20.87 -11.37
CA VAL A 632 -29.54 22.33 -11.47
C VAL A 632 -29.51 22.65 -12.96
N GLU A 633 -30.55 23.30 -13.46
CA GLU A 633 -30.58 23.80 -14.83
C GLU A 633 -29.39 24.73 -15.08
N PRO A 634 -28.78 24.70 -16.29
CA PRO A 634 -27.74 25.65 -16.64
C PRO A 634 -28.32 27.05 -16.47
N SER A 635 -27.72 27.85 -15.58
CA SER A 635 -28.20 29.17 -15.25
C SER A 635 -28.26 30.04 -16.51
N SER A 636 -29.46 30.36 -16.96
CA SER A 636 -29.74 31.38 -17.99
C SER A 636 -29.67 32.81 -17.42
N GLY A 637 -28.91 33.01 -16.34
CA GLY A 637 -28.72 34.31 -15.69
C GLY A 637 -27.57 35.13 -16.32
N PRO A 638 -27.50 36.45 -16.04
CA PRO A 638 -26.49 37.32 -16.62
C PRO A 638 -25.08 36.78 -16.37
N SER A 639 -24.32 36.70 -17.45
CA SER A 639 -23.01 36.05 -17.56
C SER A 639 -22.06 36.44 -16.43
N GLY A 640 -21.70 35.47 -15.58
CA GLY A 640 -20.51 35.56 -14.72
C GLY A 640 -20.64 35.00 -13.30
N GLN A 641 -21.85 34.89 -12.75
CA GLN A 641 -22.04 34.42 -11.37
C GLN A 641 -22.63 33.00 -11.33
N VAL A 642 -21.83 32.07 -10.79
CA VAL A 642 -22.31 30.72 -10.47
C VAL A 642 -23.07 30.82 -9.14
N VAL A 643 -24.29 30.24 -9.06
CA VAL A 643 -25.05 30.19 -7.81
C VAL A 643 -24.22 29.47 -6.74
N GLU A 644 -23.73 30.22 -5.76
CA GLU A 644 -22.97 29.70 -4.62
C GLU A 644 -23.80 28.62 -3.92
N GLN A 645 -23.20 27.47 -3.62
CA GLN A 645 -23.88 26.37 -2.93
C GLN A 645 -23.59 26.48 -1.43
N PRO A 646 -24.38 27.21 -0.62
CA PRO A 646 -24.02 27.55 0.77
C PRO A 646 -23.86 26.34 1.71
N LYS A 647 -24.19 25.11 1.25
CA LYS A 647 -24.15 23.88 2.06
C LYS A 647 -23.22 22.79 1.48
N PHE A 648 -22.22 23.13 0.67
CA PHE A 648 -21.36 22.11 0.05
C PHE A 648 -20.40 21.43 1.05
N ILE A 649 -19.87 22.15 2.03
CA ILE A 649 -18.93 21.59 3.04
C ILE A 649 -19.59 20.46 3.83
N GLY A 650 -20.86 20.62 4.21
CA GLY A 650 -21.62 19.55 4.86
C GLY A 650 -21.78 18.31 3.98
N LYS A 651 -21.98 18.49 2.67
CA LYS A 651 -22.05 17.35 1.72
C LYS A 651 -20.71 16.64 1.58
N VAL A 652 -19.60 17.38 1.55
CA VAL A 652 -18.24 16.81 1.50
C VAL A 652 -17.96 16.02 2.77
N ALA A 653 -18.14 16.63 3.94
CA ALA A 653 -17.93 15.96 5.23
C ALA A 653 -18.84 14.75 5.41
N GLY A 654 -20.14 14.89 5.06
CA GLY A 654 -21.10 13.80 5.09
C GLY A 654 -20.72 12.64 4.15
N THR A 655 -20.17 12.93 2.98
CA THR A 655 -19.67 11.91 2.04
C THR A 655 -18.46 11.18 2.62
N ILE A 656 -17.47 11.91 3.14
CA ILE A 656 -16.27 11.31 3.75
C ILE A 656 -16.68 10.41 4.92
N CYS A 657 -17.44 10.94 5.88
CA CYS A 657 -17.88 10.16 7.04
C CYS A 657 -18.77 8.97 6.65
N GLY A 658 -19.71 9.15 5.71
CA GLY A 658 -20.59 8.09 5.24
C GLY A 658 -19.82 6.93 4.58
N VAL A 659 -18.84 7.24 3.74
CA VAL A 659 -17.98 6.23 3.10
C VAL A 659 -17.11 5.51 4.14
N LEU A 660 -16.56 6.23 5.12
CA LEU A 660 -15.78 5.61 6.20
C LEU A 660 -16.62 4.70 7.08
N LEU A 661 -17.85 5.10 7.43
CA LEU A 661 -18.79 4.25 8.17
C LEU A 661 -19.14 2.99 7.36
N LEU A 662 -19.34 3.11 6.05
CA LEU A 662 -19.54 1.96 5.17
C LEU A 662 -18.32 1.03 5.19
N PHE A 663 -17.10 1.54 5.13
CA PHE A 663 -15.89 0.71 5.16
C PHE A 663 -15.66 0.05 6.53
N ILE A 664 -15.97 0.74 7.62
CA ILE A 664 -15.99 0.14 8.96
C ILE A 664 -17.01 -0.99 9.02
N TRP A 665 -18.22 -0.76 8.50
CA TRP A 665 -19.28 -1.77 8.46
C TRP A 665 -18.85 -3.00 7.64
N ILE A 666 -18.28 -2.80 6.44
CA ILE A 666 -17.72 -3.89 5.62
C ILE A 666 -16.65 -4.66 6.41
N SER A 667 -15.74 -3.94 7.08
CA SER A 667 -14.64 -4.55 7.85
C SER A 667 -15.14 -5.35 9.06
N ASN A 668 -16.28 -4.99 9.63
CA ASN A 668 -16.94 -5.75 10.70
C ASN A 668 -17.83 -6.88 10.19
N SER A 669 -18.25 -6.82 8.92
CA SER A 669 -19.12 -7.82 8.30
C SER A 669 -18.36 -9.05 7.79
N VAL A 670 -17.04 -8.96 7.64
CA VAL A 670 -16.19 -10.12 7.32
C VAL A 670 -15.86 -10.93 8.58
N PRO A 671 -15.43 -12.20 8.45
CA PRO A 671 -14.99 -13.01 9.58
C PRO A 671 -13.91 -12.33 10.43
N GLN A 672 -14.15 -12.27 11.75
CA GLN A 672 -13.27 -11.63 12.71
C GLN A 672 -12.33 -12.66 13.32
N MET A 673 -11.05 -12.62 12.91
CA MET A 673 -10.00 -13.51 13.43
C MET A 673 -8.81 -12.69 13.93
N GLN A 674 -8.25 -13.10 15.07
CA GLN A 674 -7.01 -12.53 15.60
C GLN A 674 -5.88 -13.56 15.44
N SER A 675 -4.67 -13.07 15.14
CA SER A 675 -3.48 -13.91 15.13
C SER A 675 -2.70 -13.70 16.41
N LEU A 676 -2.81 -14.67 17.33
CA LEU A 676 -2.07 -14.70 18.58
C LEU A 676 -0.71 -15.40 18.41
N PRO A 677 0.30 -15.09 19.24
CA PRO A 677 1.52 -15.89 19.31
C PRO A 677 1.20 -17.36 19.60
N PRO A 678 1.99 -18.30 19.06
CA PRO A 678 1.95 -19.69 19.50
C PRO A 678 2.15 -19.76 21.01
N LYS A 679 1.36 -20.60 21.70
CA LYS A 679 1.60 -20.86 23.13
C LYS A 679 2.97 -21.50 23.28
N LYS A 680 3.87 -20.84 24.02
CA LYS A 680 5.18 -21.40 24.39
C LYS A 680 4.95 -22.48 25.46
N VAL A 681 4.60 -23.69 25.02
CA VAL A 681 4.55 -24.85 25.90
C VAL A 681 5.99 -25.30 26.11
N ALA A 682 6.45 -25.37 27.35
CA ALA A 682 7.76 -25.91 27.65
C ALA A 682 7.83 -27.35 27.15
N PHE A 683 8.76 -27.62 26.23
CA PHE A 683 9.04 -28.98 25.78
C PHE A 683 9.81 -29.70 26.90
N ASP A 684 9.05 -30.28 27.83
CA ASP A 684 9.59 -30.94 29.00
C ASP A 684 9.92 -32.40 28.70
N VAL A 685 11.22 -32.65 28.49
CA VAL A 685 11.78 -33.96 28.20
C VAL A 685 11.60 -34.95 29.37
N SER A 686 11.41 -34.47 30.60
CA SER A 686 11.24 -35.34 31.77
C SER A 686 9.96 -36.18 31.70
N ASN A 687 8.92 -35.64 31.05
CA ASN A 687 7.62 -36.30 30.90
C ASN A 687 7.54 -37.26 29.69
N LEU A 688 8.63 -37.39 28.93
CA LEU A 688 8.73 -38.30 27.79
C LEU A 688 9.35 -39.61 28.25
N ASN A 689 8.52 -40.62 28.50
CA ASN A 689 8.97 -41.92 29.02
C ASN A 689 8.85 -43.05 27.99
N THR A 690 7.98 -42.89 26.99
CA THR A 690 7.78 -43.87 25.93
C THR A 690 7.96 -43.24 24.54
N LYS A 691 8.18 -44.09 23.53
CA LYS A 691 8.16 -43.65 22.11
C LYS A 691 6.82 -43.06 21.70
N ALA A 692 5.71 -43.52 22.29
CA ALA A 692 4.39 -42.97 22.02
C ALA A 692 4.29 -41.51 22.53
N ASP A 693 4.85 -41.23 23.70
CA ASP A 693 4.92 -39.86 24.24
C ASP A 693 5.76 -38.95 23.33
N LEU A 694 6.89 -39.46 22.82
CA LEU A 694 7.71 -38.74 21.84
C LEU A 694 6.96 -38.42 20.55
N VAL A 695 6.21 -39.39 20.02
CA VAL A 695 5.41 -39.21 18.81
C VAL A 695 4.30 -38.19 19.03
N ASP A 696 3.61 -38.21 20.17
CA ASP A 696 2.57 -37.22 20.49
C ASP A 696 3.14 -35.81 20.69
N ALA A 697 4.27 -35.70 21.39
CA ALA A 697 4.99 -34.44 21.55
C ALA A 697 5.49 -33.90 20.20
N GLY A 698 6.05 -34.78 19.35
CA GLY A 698 6.44 -34.50 17.99
C GLY A 698 5.28 -34.03 17.11
N LYS A 699 4.11 -34.66 17.24
CA LYS A 699 2.88 -34.25 16.56
C LYS A 699 2.45 -32.86 16.99
N LYS A 700 2.43 -32.58 18.29
CA LYS A 700 2.12 -31.24 18.83
C LYS A 700 3.09 -30.18 18.32
N LEU A 701 4.38 -30.50 18.22
CA LEU A 701 5.38 -29.61 17.62
C LEU A 701 5.14 -29.42 16.12
N PHE A 702 4.90 -30.49 15.36
CA PHE A 702 4.66 -30.47 13.92
C PHE A 702 3.48 -29.57 13.52
N PHE A 703 2.38 -29.61 14.27
CA PHE A 703 1.20 -28.77 14.07
C PHE A 703 1.25 -27.42 14.81
N GLY A 704 2.16 -27.27 15.77
CA GLY A 704 2.32 -26.10 16.61
C GLY A 704 3.58 -25.32 16.26
N LYS A 705 4.60 -25.40 17.13
CA LYS A 705 5.83 -24.60 17.04
C LYS A 705 6.57 -24.76 15.71
N ALA A 706 6.68 -25.98 15.20
CA ALA A 706 7.42 -26.30 13.98
C ALA A 706 6.70 -25.85 12.71
N GLN A 707 5.37 -25.67 12.77
CA GLN A 707 4.54 -25.18 11.67
C GLN A 707 4.64 -26.02 10.36
N CYS A 708 5.14 -27.25 10.43
CA CYS A 708 5.39 -28.11 9.27
C CYS A 708 4.10 -28.41 8.48
N ALA A 709 2.98 -28.55 9.18
CA ALA A 709 1.66 -28.83 8.59
C ALA A 709 1.12 -27.73 7.67
N LEU A 710 1.69 -26.51 7.73
CA LEU A 710 1.27 -25.41 6.85
C LEU A 710 1.72 -25.63 5.39
N CYS A 711 2.76 -26.44 5.20
CA CYS A 711 3.32 -26.73 3.89
C CYS A 711 3.18 -28.21 3.51
N HIS A 712 3.35 -29.12 4.47
CA HIS A 712 3.31 -30.56 4.27
C HIS A 712 1.93 -31.16 4.55
N SER A 713 1.42 -31.93 3.59
CA SER A 713 0.19 -32.73 3.75
C SER A 713 0.49 -34.05 4.47
N LEU A 714 -0.46 -34.50 5.29
CA LEU A 714 -0.50 -35.85 5.87
C LEU A 714 -1.50 -36.78 5.14
N GLU A 715 -2.11 -36.30 4.06
CA GLU A 715 -2.99 -37.11 3.20
C GLU A 715 -2.18 -37.79 2.09
N HIS A 716 -2.78 -38.78 1.41
CA HIS A 716 -2.12 -39.44 0.26
C HIS A 716 -1.92 -38.50 -0.94
N THR A 717 -2.68 -37.42 -0.98
CA THR A 717 -2.67 -36.42 -2.05
C THR A 717 -1.46 -35.50 -1.91
N GLU A 718 -0.63 -35.43 -2.95
CA GLU A 718 0.53 -34.54 -2.97
C GLU A 718 0.14 -33.06 -2.85
N SER A 719 0.76 -32.35 -1.90
CA SER A 719 0.67 -30.90 -1.86
C SER A 719 1.39 -30.33 -3.09
N PRO A 720 0.81 -29.36 -3.82
CA PRO A 720 1.49 -28.72 -4.95
C PRO A 720 2.78 -27.98 -4.56
N ARG A 721 3.01 -27.78 -3.26
CA ARG A 721 4.01 -26.86 -2.71
C ARG A 721 5.18 -27.59 -2.05
N CYS A 722 4.93 -28.72 -1.39
CA CYS A 722 5.90 -29.50 -0.64
C CYS A 722 5.58 -31.00 -0.71
N PRO A 723 6.55 -31.89 -0.45
CA PRO A 723 6.28 -33.32 -0.43
C PRO A 723 5.32 -33.70 0.68
N VAL A 724 4.48 -34.71 0.43
CA VAL A 724 3.64 -35.35 1.44
C VAL A 724 4.52 -36.00 2.50
N MET A 725 4.15 -35.87 3.77
CA MET A 725 4.85 -36.49 4.90
C MET A 725 4.33 -37.89 5.23
N LYS A 726 3.10 -38.22 4.83
CA LYS A 726 2.56 -39.58 4.96
C LYS A 726 3.47 -40.59 4.26
N GLY A 727 3.88 -41.64 4.97
CA GLY A 727 4.76 -42.70 4.47
C GLY A 727 6.24 -42.32 4.35
N ARG A 728 6.65 -41.06 4.62
CA ARG A 728 8.05 -40.64 4.46
C ARG A 728 8.96 -41.20 5.53
N GLY A 729 8.42 -41.44 6.71
CA GLY A 729 9.10 -42.15 7.80
C GLY A 729 9.61 -43.54 7.44
N ALA A 730 9.03 -44.21 6.44
CA ALA A 730 9.48 -45.51 5.95
C ALA A 730 10.58 -45.42 4.89
N LYS A 731 10.67 -44.27 4.20
CA LYS A 731 11.50 -44.10 3.00
C LYS A 731 12.82 -43.39 3.29
N ARG A 732 12.97 -42.78 4.46
CA ARG A 732 14.10 -41.93 4.80
C ARG A 732 14.57 -42.20 6.23
N THR A 733 15.89 -42.13 6.40
CA THR A 733 16.55 -42.33 7.69
C THR A 733 16.31 -41.13 8.61
N ARG A 734 16.55 -41.33 9.91
CA ARG A 734 16.48 -40.25 10.91
C ARG A 734 17.44 -39.10 10.54
N GLU A 735 18.63 -39.43 10.03
CA GLU A 735 19.68 -38.49 9.63
C GLU A 735 19.19 -37.64 8.47
N TYR A 736 18.60 -38.26 7.45
CA TYR A 736 18.07 -37.52 6.30
C TYR A 736 16.94 -36.57 6.72
N ILE A 737 16.03 -37.00 7.59
CA ILE A 737 14.92 -36.17 8.06
C ILE A 737 15.48 -34.98 8.86
N LEU A 738 16.45 -35.22 9.75
CA LEU A 738 17.11 -34.19 10.54
C LEU A 738 17.91 -33.20 9.67
N GLU A 739 18.67 -33.71 8.71
CA GLU A 739 19.39 -32.89 7.73
C GLU A 739 18.42 -32.06 6.89
N SER A 740 17.25 -32.59 6.53
CA SER A 740 16.23 -31.81 5.82
C SER A 740 15.67 -30.63 6.62
N MET A 741 15.72 -30.71 7.94
CA MET A 741 15.32 -29.62 8.84
C MET A 741 16.45 -28.60 9.05
N MET A 742 17.71 -29.04 9.12
CA MET A 742 18.87 -28.18 9.39
C MET A 742 19.47 -27.56 8.11
N HIS A 743 19.45 -28.31 7.02
CA HIS A 743 20.05 -27.97 5.73
C HIS A 743 19.08 -28.26 4.57
N PRO A 744 17.87 -27.66 4.57
CA PRO A 744 16.82 -27.92 3.58
C PRO A 744 17.30 -27.79 2.12
N LYS A 745 18.19 -26.83 1.83
CA LYS A 745 18.75 -26.60 0.49
C LYS A 745 19.64 -27.73 -0.02
N ALA A 746 20.23 -28.54 0.88
CA ALA A 746 21.09 -29.65 0.51
C ALA A 746 20.29 -30.87 0.03
N VAL A 747 19.05 -31.06 0.52
CA VAL A 747 18.33 -32.34 0.39
C VAL A 747 16.91 -32.26 -0.18
N ILE A 748 16.21 -31.11 -0.12
CA ILE A 748 14.77 -31.04 -0.48
C ILE A 748 14.52 -31.15 -2.00
N TYR A 749 15.51 -30.83 -2.84
CA TYR A 749 15.38 -30.90 -4.30
C TYR A 749 15.24 -32.32 -4.87
N LYS A 750 15.55 -33.37 -4.09
CA LYS A 750 15.44 -34.76 -4.55
C LYS A 750 14.06 -35.38 -4.29
N GLN A 751 13.15 -34.67 -3.62
CA GLN A 751 11.99 -35.26 -2.95
C GLN A 751 12.42 -36.32 -1.94
N TYR A 752 11.58 -36.67 -0.98
CA TYR A 752 11.88 -37.75 -0.05
C TYR A 752 11.81 -39.16 -0.73
N GLU A 753 12.13 -39.27 -2.02
CA GLU A 753 12.15 -40.51 -2.82
C GLU A 753 13.58 -41.05 -2.99
N THR A 754 13.76 -42.35 -2.82
CA THR A 754 15.08 -43.02 -2.90
C THR A 754 15.56 -43.23 -4.34
N ALA A 755 14.67 -43.19 -5.33
CA ALA A 755 14.97 -43.33 -6.75
C ALA A 755 13.99 -42.51 -7.63
N GLY A 756 14.39 -42.21 -8.87
CA GLY A 756 13.59 -41.48 -9.85
C GLY A 756 14.00 -40.01 -10.06
N PRO A 757 13.45 -39.33 -11.08
CA PRO A 757 13.78 -37.94 -11.36
C PRO A 757 13.29 -37.03 -10.22
N GLY A 758 14.20 -36.22 -9.67
CA GLY A 758 13.86 -35.28 -8.61
C GLY A 758 12.79 -34.28 -9.08
N LYS A 759 11.63 -34.26 -8.42
CA LYS A 759 10.60 -33.25 -8.70
C LYS A 759 10.80 -32.02 -7.82
N PHE A 760 10.96 -30.89 -8.51
CA PHE A 760 11.15 -29.58 -7.91
C PHE A 760 9.92 -29.13 -7.14
N TYR A 761 10.15 -28.67 -5.90
CA TYR A 761 9.15 -27.96 -5.11
C TYR A 761 9.45 -26.47 -5.13
N PRO A 762 8.46 -25.61 -5.46
CA PRO A 762 8.67 -24.16 -5.49
C PRO A 762 8.83 -23.54 -4.10
N ALA A 763 8.63 -24.32 -3.03
CA ALA A 763 8.80 -23.89 -1.65
C ALA A 763 10.25 -23.98 -1.18
N GLN A 764 10.81 -22.87 -0.71
CA GLN A 764 12.01 -22.92 0.12
C GLN A 764 11.61 -23.18 1.57
N MET A 765 12.02 -24.32 2.13
CA MET A 765 11.81 -24.64 3.53
C MET A 765 12.77 -23.79 4.40
N PRO A 766 12.27 -23.15 5.47
CA PRO A 766 13.12 -22.45 6.42
C PRO A 766 14.02 -23.45 7.16
N VAL A 767 15.19 -22.99 7.63
CA VAL A 767 16.04 -23.76 8.53
C VAL A 767 15.34 -23.86 9.89
N ILE A 768 14.95 -25.06 10.30
CA ILE A 768 13.98 -25.28 11.39
C ILE A 768 14.56 -25.00 12.77
N ASN A 769 15.85 -25.25 12.98
CA ASN A 769 16.56 -24.91 14.23
C ASN A 769 17.01 -23.45 14.30
N LYS A 770 16.57 -22.61 13.35
CA LYS A 770 16.78 -21.17 13.36
C LYS A 770 15.44 -20.44 13.43
N PRO A 771 15.40 -19.22 13.99
CA PRO A 771 14.26 -18.33 13.85
C PRO A 771 13.79 -18.19 12.38
N PRO A 772 12.47 -18.08 12.10
CA PRO A 772 11.35 -17.89 13.03
C PRO A 772 10.88 -19.14 13.80
N ILE A 773 11.35 -20.34 13.46
CA ILE A 773 10.84 -21.58 14.07
C ILE A 773 11.62 -21.94 15.34
N GLY A 774 12.95 -22.03 15.22
CA GLY A 774 13.86 -22.21 16.35
C GLY A 774 13.57 -23.46 17.19
N LEU A 775 13.42 -24.62 16.55
CA LEU A 775 13.38 -25.88 17.29
C LEU A 775 14.74 -26.18 17.94
N SER A 776 14.72 -26.65 19.19
CA SER A 776 15.88 -27.27 19.82
C SER A 776 16.17 -28.63 19.19
N ASP A 777 17.36 -29.14 19.44
CA ASP A 777 17.79 -30.49 19.06
C ASP A 777 16.81 -31.57 19.55
N THR A 778 16.35 -31.46 20.79
CA THR A 778 15.38 -32.39 21.38
C THR A 778 13.99 -32.27 20.78
N GLU A 779 13.54 -31.06 20.45
CA GLU A 779 12.27 -30.83 19.74
C GLU A 779 12.33 -31.37 18.31
N MET A 780 13.46 -31.21 17.61
CA MET A 780 13.67 -31.78 16.28
C MET A 780 13.59 -33.30 16.31
N LEU A 781 14.24 -33.97 17.28
CA LEU A 781 14.15 -35.43 17.42
C LEU A 781 12.73 -35.91 17.71
N ALA A 782 11.95 -35.17 18.49
CA ALA A 782 10.53 -35.47 18.66
C ALA A 782 9.75 -35.33 17.35
N VAL A 783 10.01 -34.29 16.55
CA VAL A 783 9.41 -34.14 15.20
C VAL A 783 9.83 -35.30 14.28
N VAL A 784 11.10 -35.72 14.30
CA VAL A 784 11.58 -36.91 13.57
C VAL A 784 10.79 -38.15 13.98
N SER A 785 10.59 -38.36 15.29
CA SER A 785 9.81 -39.48 15.82
C SER A 785 8.40 -39.51 15.26
N PHE A 786 7.73 -38.35 15.20
CA PHE A 786 6.42 -38.22 14.59
C PHE A 786 6.45 -38.53 13.09
N ILE A 787 7.40 -37.98 12.33
CA ILE A 787 7.52 -38.24 10.88
C ILE A 787 7.77 -39.74 10.60
N GLN A 788 8.63 -40.38 11.39
CA GLN A 788 8.86 -41.82 11.34
C GLN A 788 7.57 -42.61 11.59
N SER A 789 6.77 -42.20 12.58
CA SER A 789 5.48 -42.85 12.88
C SER A 789 4.44 -42.80 11.74
N LEU A 790 4.62 -41.92 10.75
CA LEU A 790 3.71 -41.80 9.60
C LEU A 790 3.88 -42.91 8.55
N GLY A 791 4.64 -43.97 8.84
CA GLY A 791 4.74 -45.16 8.00
C GLY A 791 5.95 -46.06 8.23
N GLY A 792 6.92 -45.63 9.04
CA GLY A 792 8.14 -46.38 9.37
C GLY A 792 8.27 -46.70 10.86
N LYS A 793 9.46 -47.16 11.27
CA LYS A 793 9.79 -47.47 12.67
C LYS A 793 10.39 -46.24 13.35
N VAL A 794 9.95 -45.95 14.58
CA VAL A 794 10.49 -44.85 15.40
C VAL A 794 11.83 -45.28 16.00
N THR A 795 12.91 -44.61 15.57
CA THR A 795 14.29 -44.95 15.97
C THR A 795 14.82 -44.11 17.13
N VAL A 796 14.14 -43.03 17.49
CA VAL A 796 14.56 -42.12 18.57
C VAL A 796 14.06 -42.67 19.92
N GLU A 797 14.96 -42.78 20.90
CA GLU A 797 14.61 -43.16 22.27
C GLU A 797 14.44 -41.97 23.22
N PRO A 798 13.53 -42.04 24.21
CA PRO A 798 13.37 -40.97 25.20
C PRO A 798 14.63 -40.72 26.04
N SER A 799 15.45 -41.73 26.27
CA SER A 799 16.74 -41.63 26.95
C SER A 799 17.74 -40.75 26.20
N GLU A 800 17.72 -40.75 24.86
CA GLU A 800 18.59 -39.91 24.03
C GLU A 800 18.30 -38.43 24.27
N LEU A 801 17.03 -38.05 24.32
CA LEU A 801 16.63 -36.66 24.59
C LEU A 801 17.03 -36.24 26.00
N LYS A 802 16.89 -37.13 26.99
CA LYS A 802 17.31 -36.87 28.39
C LYS A 802 18.84 -36.68 28.47
N ALA A 803 19.62 -37.47 27.73
CA ALA A 803 21.07 -37.34 27.64
C ALA A 803 21.52 -36.04 26.93
N LEU A 804 20.80 -35.60 25.89
CA LEU A 804 21.04 -34.31 25.22
C LEU A 804 20.80 -33.12 26.16
N VAL A 805 19.74 -33.15 26.97
CA VAL A 805 19.49 -32.11 27.99
C VAL A 805 20.57 -32.11 29.07
N ALA A 806 21.10 -33.29 29.44
CA ALA A 806 22.18 -33.43 30.41
C ALA A 806 23.58 -33.08 29.84
N GLY A 807 23.70 -32.76 28.55
CA GLY A 807 24.97 -32.44 27.90
C GLY A 807 25.90 -33.64 27.65
N THR A 808 25.40 -34.87 27.83
CA THR A 808 26.18 -36.12 27.70
C THR A 808 25.86 -36.90 26.42
N GLY A 809 24.83 -36.50 25.67
CA GLY A 809 24.41 -37.12 24.41
C GLY A 809 24.88 -36.37 23.15
N LYS A 810 24.94 -37.08 22.02
CA LYS A 810 25.12 -36.49 20.67
C LYS A 810 23.80 -36.54 19.89
N LEU A 811 23.57 -35.56 19.01
CA LEU A 811 22.35 -35.46 18.20
C LEU A 811 22.16 -36.63 17.22
N ILE A 812 23.28 -37.20 16.76
CA ILE A 812 23.36 -38.43 15.96
C ILE A 812 24.35 -39.37 16.70
N PRO A 813 23.92 -40.54 17.20
CA PRO A 813 24.77 -41.53 17.85
C PRO A 813 25.66 -42.26 16.83
N GLU A 814 26.87 -42.64 17.24
CA GLU A 814 27.90 -43.29 16.40
C GLU A 814 27.47 -44.66 15.84
N THR A 815 26.49 -45.32 16.44
CA THR A 815 25.94 -46.60 15.98
C THR A 815 24.98 -46.46 14.79
N ALA A 816 24.43 -45.27 14.53
CA ALA A 816 23.53 -45.05 13.39
C ALA A 816 24.27 -44.96 12.04
N THR A 817 25.56 -44.62 12.08
CA THR A 817 26.42 -44.56 10.88
C THR A 817 26.82 -45.93 10.33
N GLU A 818 26.76 -47.00 11.14
CA GLU A 818 27.08 -48.37 10.68
C GLU A 818 25.92 -49.01 9.88
N GLU A 819 24.66 -48.78 10.27
CA GLU A 819 23.49 -49.32 9.53
C GLU A 819 23.33 -48.71 8.12
N ALA A 820 23.80 -47.48 7.89
CA ALA A 820 23.73 -46.84 6.57
C ALA A 820 24.70 -47.44 5.54
N THR A 821 25.79 -48.07 5.98
CA THR A 821 26.79 -48.68 5.07
C THR A 821 26.42 -50.08 4.59
N THR A 822 25.40 -50.70 5.18
CA THR A 822 24.96 -52.06 4.80
C THR A 822 23.84 -52.08 3.75
N GLU A 823 23.08 -50.98 3.58
CA GLU A 823 22.03 -50.89 2.55
C GLU A 823 22.56 -50.54 1.14
N GLU A 824 23.71 -49.86 1.02
CA GLU A 824 24.30 -49.50 -0.27
C GLU A 824 25.05 -50.67 -0.96
N ALA A 825 25.40 -51.72 -0.21
CA ALA A 825 26.20 -52.84 -0.70
C ALA A 825 25.41 -53.93 -1.44
N THR A 826 24.07 -53.89 -1.47
CA THR A 826 23.23 -54.95 -2.07
C THR A 826 22.70 -54.67 -3.48
N THR A 827 23.19 -53.63 -4.17
CA THR A 827 22.73 -53.28 -5.54
C THR A 827 23.81 -53.15 -6.61
N GLU A 828 25.02 -53.66 -6.38
CA GLU A 828 26.03 -53.80 -7.43
C GLU A 828 26.39 -55.27 -7.63
N THR A 829 25.55 -56.00 -8.36
CA THR A 829 25.97 -57.22 -9.08
C THR A 829 24.98 -57.51 -10.19
N ALA A 830 25.12 -56.80 -11.31
CA ALA A 830 24.76 -57.31 -12.63
C ALA A 830 25.32 -56.42 -13.74
N THR A 831 25.97 -57.08 -14.70
CA THR A 831 26.31 -56.62 -16.06
C THR A 831 27.47 -55.64 -16.23
N THR A 832 28.69 -56.18 -16.14
CA THR A 832 29.77 -55.82 -17.06
C THR A 832 29.62 -56.62 -18.35
N GLU A 833 29.20 -55.97 -19.45
CA GLU A 833 29.55 -56.41 -20.80
C GLU A 833 29.90 -55.20 -21.68
N ALA A 834 31.12 -55.28 -22.19
CA ALA A 834 31.84 -54.51 -23.20
C ALA A 834 31.03 -53.60 -24.15
N THR A 835 31.53 -52.37 -24.37
CA THR A 835 32.31 -52.06 -25.59
C THR A 835 32.96 -50.68 -25.50
N ALA A 836 34.25 -50.65 -25.79
CA ALA A 836 35.06 -49.46 -26.00
C ALA A 836 34.80 -48.87 -27.39
N THR A 837 34.78 -47.54 -27.50
CA THR A 837 35.55 -46.79 -28.52
C THR A 837 35.51 -45.31 -28.18
N GLU A 838 36.69 -44.75 -27.89
CA GLU A 838 36.98 -43.32 -28.05
C GLU A 838 36.92 -42.91 -29.52
N GLY A 839 36.65 -41.63 -29.77
CA GLY A 839 37.37 -40.92 -30.84
C GLY A 839 36.53 -40.24 -31.91
N ASN A 840 36.28 -38.95 -31.65
CA ASN A 840 36.54 -37.83 -32.57
C ASN A 840 35.64 -37.64 -33.82
N GLY A 841 35.23 -36.38 -34.05
CA GLY A 841 34.74 -35.92 -35.36
C GLY A 841 33.72 -34.79 -35.32
N ASP A 842 34.23 -33.56 -35.44
CA ASP A 842 33.72 -32.43 -36.23
C ASP A 842 32.22 -32.03 -36.25
N GLY A 843 32.00 -30.75 -35.92
CA GLY A 843 31.31 -29.80 -36.80
C GLY A 843 29.78 -29.80 -36.84
N ASN A 844 29.14 -28.97 -36.00
CA ASN A 844 28.35 -27.77 -36.39
C ASN A 844 27.71 -27.12 -35.16
#